data_AF-A0A818IRY1-F1
#
_entry.id   AF-A0A818IRY1-F1
#
_cell.length_a   1.000
_cell.length_b   1.000
_cell.length_c   1.000
_cell.angle_alpha   90.00
_cell.angle_beta   90.00
_cell.angle_gamma   90.00
#
_symmetry.space_group_name_H-M   'P 1'
#
loop_
_entity.id
_entity.type
_entity.pdbx_description
1 polymer ?
#
loop_
_entity_poly.entity_id
_entity_poly.type
_entity_poly.pdbx_seq_one_letter_code
_entity_poly.pdbx_strand_id
1 'polypeptide(L)'
;MFADLEPDTSFRSCFESLTNELIYKIFDYLDVNDIYFGFFYLNNRFQNLYLNSDIGYQLNLSNISKRDFQSYHHDVLKPNHDQIKILHLSNPFTIDLIFCPSHLIINFIQIEKLILDNISSKYLLNILKYLIHLPQLYSLNLSIIDYIDNLSPIFLHIFCLTKLKSCQLTYQVEEDLLNDFTQLEQSSIEYLIINSHFRYESLQEFLLCLPKLRHLSMNSLIGSDHPSKIEFAPIELKDLKSVSLELYSIHFHQLKNLITNCFKHIEKLSVTTFNDSTYLSGKQWQQIISSSLPNLRIFDLQNNYNSMWNKFVYAWLSTDFRSSFWKDKQWFFQHCYNGELKSNNGIFFSTNPYRRKDYQFYWNGDHNRTNSNMNQDDYKSVHNLFLHDAPNGNEPVSYFPNVKEITIYHCDSILTSLDRILPLHQVNKLVIDSKKFRVNEILNLIEVTPNLKTFQLFYYSFDESRLKLIEESEIYQSVINKNKIENFQIIHCCSLKEISFFMNLFPKLKSFETGLSKKEFIFIIQYLLLNMAHLNFLCIKHLSEIYLDKINLLIESNNLFKDYSIKLIDDDLFLWCIASLNFTDLPSDNLSDVVDKDSASVKTLSLEQSAPKCSSKDLPNLYDASIKELQDGLKKNCFTSVDLVNAYIARIDEVNLKGPTLHAVIEISPSALKAAISADTLRKSGKVLSPLHGIPILLKDNIATRCEDGMNTTAGSFALLGSITQDDSTVAEKLRNAGAIILGKTALSEWANFRGFNIPNGWSGRGGQATSPFYPQGDACGSSTGSAIASSIGLAAATLGTETDGSIICPSNRNNVVAIKPTVGLVSRNLVIPISQNQDTVGPICRSVADAAAMLTIIAGRDSADNYTLSQPEQVPCYTDHLKKDGLKGARIGVLRHIFTNSTFNGYPDYVITEFNNTIEYVFKKLGAIIIDPADLETADELAASDSELTVLTFDFKYKINEYLSQLKSIPSGVRTLQDLINYNNIHADVEMPLGRDNQILFLMAQNTTNLQDPIYLNALNTSRNLGGRRGIDATLKKYNLDALIAPSEGFTTTPAAVAGYPIITVPLGFLPNDTQVMTDDDTNSLNLPVWPAPNFPFGISFMGTAYSEAKLIELAYCYEQATLNRKKGQPFKAAIPKSQLSDIVHRK
;
A
#
# COMPACT_ATOMS: atom_id res chain seq x y z
N MET A 1 20.60 36.21 21.87
CA MET A 1 19.83 37.15 22.70
C MET A 1 19.54 36.64 24.11
N PHE A 2 19.96 35.43 24.52
CA PHE A 2 19.79 34.92 25.90
C PHE A 2 21.10 34.54 26.61
N ALA A 3 22.24 35.00 26.10
CA ALA A 3 23.54 34.81 26.75
C ALA A 3 23.74 35.68 28.01
N ASP A 4 22.81 36.57 28.37
CA ASP A 4 22.88 37.43 29.57
C ASP A 4 21.92 37.00 30.70
N LEU A 5 21.58 35.70 30.82
CA LEU A 5 20.87 35.19 32.01
C LEU A 5 21.68 34.08 32.70
N GLU A 6 22.01 34.34 33.97
CA GLU A 6 22.67 33.44 34.92
C GLU A 6 21.85 32.19 35.31
N PRO A 7 22.48 31.16 35.91
CA PRO A 7 22.03 29.75 35.96
C PRO A 7 20.86 29.41 36.89
N ASP A 8 20.25 30.38 37.58
CA ASP A 8 19.18 30.12 38.57
C ASP A 8 17.75 30.24 38.00
N THR A 9 17.62 30.15 36.68
CA THR A 9 16.32 29.94 36.02
C THR A 9 16.36 28.60 35.30
N SER A 10 15.49 27.67 35.71
CA SER A 10 15.42 26.29 35.21
C SER A 10 15.58 26.14 33.68
N PHE A 11 15.87 24.92 33.17
CA PHE A 11 15.68 24.47 31.77
C PHE A 11 14.23 24.72 31.25
N ARG A 12 13.44 25.56 31.90
CA ARG A 12 12.17 26.17 31.54
C ARG A 12 12.33 27.58 30.90
N SER A 13 13.38 28.37 31.24
CA SER A 13 13.59 29.76 30.77
C SER A 13 14.39 29.91 29.46
N CYS A 14 15.24 28.95 29.09
CA CYS A 14 16.03 29.11 27.85
C CYS A 14 15.21 28.87 26.56
N PHE A 15 13.98 28.29 26.59
CA PHE A 15 13.17 28.02 25.36
C PHE A 15 12.26 29.21 25.26
N GLU A 16 11.83 29.86 26.38
CA GLU A 16 11.16 31.20 26.56
C GLU A 16 11.74 32.36 25.71
N SER A 17 12.72 32.04 24.89
CA SER A 17 13.85 32.83 24.49
C SER A 17 14.20 32.66 22.99
N LEU A 18 13.68 31.62 22.34
CA LEU A 18 13.87 31.38 20.92
C LEU A 18 12.79 32.12 20.11
N THR A 19 13.20 32.80 19.04
CA THR A 19 12.27 33.52 18.15
C THR A 19 11.51 32.55 17.24
N ASN A 20 10.26 32.89 16.92
CA ASN A 20 9.35 32.11 16.08
C ASN A 20 9.94 31.55 14.78
N GLU A 21 10.73 32.37 14.09
CA GLU A 21 11.35 32.02 12.82
C GLU A 21 12.37 30.87 12.94
N LEU A 22 12.94 30.67 14.13
CA LEU A 22 13.88 29.58 14.40
C LEU A 22 13.16 28.27 14.73
N ILE A 23 11.99 28.34 15.36
CA ILE A 23 11.14 27.18 15.68
C ILE A 23 10.53 26.57 14.42
N TYR A 24 10.00 27.41 13.52
CA TYR A 24 9.46 26.94 12.24
C TYR A 24 10.51 26.23 11.37
N LYS A 25 11.79 26.61 11.47
CA LYS A 25 12.91 25.95 10.77
C LYS A 25 13.37 24.64 11.42
N ILE A 26 13.05 24.41 12.70
CA ILE A 26 13.40 23.17 13.43
C ILE A 26 12.39 22.04 13.12
N PHE A 27 11.12 22.39 12.87
CA PHE A 27 10.07 21.39 12.54
C PHE A 27 10.18 20.80 11.14
N ASP A 28 10.85 21.49 10.22
CA ASP A 28 11.15 20.99 8.88
C ASP A 28 12.25 19.89 8.85
N TYR A 29 12.86 19.54 10.00
CA TYR A 29 14.07 18.69 10.05
C TYR A 29 14.08 17.56 11.12
N LEU A 30 12.95 17.16 11.72
CA LEU A 30 12.90 16.08 12.73
C LEU A 30 11.86 14.98 12.39
N ASP A 31 12.25 13.72 12.62
CA ASP A 31 11.48 12.50 12.32
C ASP A 31 10.52 12.05 13.46
N VAL A 32 9.52 11.22 13.13
CA VAL A 32 8.32 10.85 13.90
C VAL A 32 8.62 10.26 15.28
N ASN A 33 9.74 9.57 15.48
CA ASN A 33 10.13 9.02 16.78
C ASN A 33 10.86 10.02 17.70
N ASP A 34 11.48 11.06 17.15
CA ASP A 34 12.05 12.17 17.92
C ASP A 34 11.00 13.20 18.35
N ILE A 35 9.90 13.25 17.62
CA ILE A 35 8.74 14.07 17.96
C ILE A 35 8.10 13.57 19.26
N TYR A 36 8.12 12.26 19.56
CA TYR A 36 7.47 11.70 20.76
C TYR A 36 8.24 11.97 22.07
N PHE A 37 9.57 11.81 22.07
CA PHE A 37 10.42 12.09 23.25
C PHE A 37 10.85 13.56 23.35
N GLY A 38 10.98 14.25 22.20
CA GLY A 38 11.09 15.71 22.13
C GLY A 38 9.84 16.40 22.66
N PHE A 39 8.62 15.92 22.33
CA PHE A 39 7.37 16.44 22.89
C PHE A 39 7.41 16.46 24.42
N PHE A 40 7.89 15.41 25.08
CA PHE A 40 7.79 15.31 26.52
C PHE A 40 8.65 16.35 27.27
N TYR A 41 9.80 16.76 26.72
CA TYR A 41 10.69 17.78 27.32
C TYR A 41 10.50 19.19 26.74
N LEU A 42 10.13 19.34 25.45
CA LEU A 42 9.73 20.61 24.84
C LEU A 42 8.42 21.14 25.43
N ASN A 43 7.49 20.27 25.83
CA ASN A 43 6.18 20.65 26.37
C ASN A 43 6.27 21.54 27.62
N ASN A 44 7.34 21.45 28.42
CA ASN A 44 7.52 22.30 29.62
C ASN A 44 8.18 23.67 29.35
N ARG A 45 8.97 23.81 28.28
CA ARG A 45 9.68 25.05 27.87
C ARG A 45 8.87 25.79 26.78
N PHE A 46 8.19 25.07 25.88
CA PHE A 46 7.12 25.60 25.02
C PHE A 46 5.98 26.10 25.89
N GLN A 47 5.37 25.36 26.82
CA GLN A 47 4.32 25.92 27.69
C GLN A 47 4.67 27.30 28.28
N ASN A 48 5.92 27.52 28.66
CA ASN A 48 6.39 28.74 29.32
C ASN A 48 6.70 29.89 28.32
N LEU A 49 7.22 29.57 27.12
CA LEU A 49 7.45 30.51 25.97
C LEU A 49 6.13 30.88 25.28
N TYR A 50 5.25 29.90 25.19
CA TYR A 50 3.92 29.85 24.61
C TYR A 50 2.84 30.40 25.56
N LEU A 51 3.18 30.74 26.81
CA LEU A 51 2.35 31.59 27.68
C LEU A 51 2.75 33.08 27.54
N ASN A 52 3.97 33.36 27.05
CA ASN A 52 4.61 34.68 27.10
C ASN A 52 4.96 35.28 25.71
N SER A 53 4.49 34.69 24.61
CA SER A 53 4.79 35.15 23.25
C SER A 53 3.58 35.74 22.51
N ASP A 54 3.74 36.85 21.78
CA ASP A 54 2.68 37.51 20.98
C ASP A 54 2.31 36.73 19.69
N ILE A 55 2.56 35.43 19.67
CA ILE A 55 2.55 34.58 18.48
C ILE A 55 1.22 33.87 18.39
N GLY A 56 0.61 33.94 17.21
CA GLY A 56 -0.67 33.30 16.99
C GLY A 56 -0.63 31.78 16.85
N TYR A 57 -1.34 31.05 17.71
CA TYR A 57 -1.38 29.58 17.70
C TYR A 57 -2.36 29.01 16.70
N GLN A 58 -1.96 27.90 16.06
CA GLN A 58 -2.87 26.97 15.44
C GLN A 58 -3.09 25.77 16.35
N LEU A 59 -4.33 25.55 16.77
CA LEU A 59 -4.70 24.45 17.65
C LEU A 59 -5.66 23.50 16.93
N ASN A 60 -5.35 22.20 16.96
CA ASN A 60 -6.20 21.14 16.42
C ASN A 60 -6.68 20.20 17.53
N LEU A 61 -7.98 20.19 17.81
CA LEU A 61 -8.60 19.35 18.84
C LEU A 61 -9.46 18.23 18.26
N SER A 62 -9.20 17.84 17.01
CA SER A 62 -10.00 16.85 16.28
C SER A 62 -9.95 15.45 16.90
N ASN A 63 -8.85 15.08 17.55
CA ASN A 63 -8.63 13.73 18.11
C ASN A 63 -8.67 13.66 19.65
N ILE A 64 -9.06 14.74 20.33
CA ILE A 64 -9.05 14.78 21.80
C ILE A 64 -10.23 14.01 22.41
N SER A 65 -9.96 13.17 23.41
CA SER A 65 -11.01 12.43 24.12
C SER A 65 -11.77 13.35 25.09
N LYS A 66 -13.03 13.00 25.40
CA LYS A 66 -13.85 13.73 26.38
C LYS A 66 -13.23 13.79 27.78
N ARG A 67 -12.51 12.74 28.16
CA ARG A 67 -11.82 12.64 29.45
C ARG A 67 -10.61 13.57 29.51
N ASP A 68 -9.86 13.65 28.41
CA ASP A 68 -8.62 14.42 28.36
C ASP A 68 -8.88 15.92 28.15
N PHE A 69 -10.02 16.28 27.56
CA PHE A 69 -10.40 17.67 27.31
C PHE A 69 -10.53 18.51 28.58
N GLN A 70 -10.99 17.97 29.71
CA GLN A 70 -11.17 18.76 30.93
C GLN A 70 -9.82 19.22 31.53
N SER A 71 -8.84 18.32 31.57
CA SER A 71 -7.48 18.66 32.00
C SER A 71 -6.82 19.60 30.97
N TYR A 72 -6.96 19.29 29.68
CA TYR A 72 -6.41 20.12 28.60
C TYR A 72 -7.01 21.53 28.57
N HIS A 73 -8.30 21.67 28.90
CA HIS A 73 -8.96 22.97 28.97
C HIS A 73 -8.42 23.83 30.12
N HIS A 74 -8.19 23.24 31.29
CA HIS A 74 -7.67 23.97 32.45
C HIS A 74 -6.20 24.35 32.27
N ASP A 75 -5.40 23.41 31.77
CA ASP A 75 -3.93 23.51 31.77
C ASP A 75 -3.39 24.18 30.49
N VAL A 76 -4.14 24.15 29.39
CA VAL A 76 -3.66 24.62 28.07
C VAL A 76 -4.60 25.63 27.43
N LEU A 77 -5.92 25.39 27.36
CA LEU A 77 -6.82 26.32 26.67
C LEU A 77 -7.01 27.63 27.43
N LYS A 78 -7.41 27.56 28.70
CA LYS A 78 -7.73 28.74 29.51
C LYS A 78 -6.53 29.69 29.72
N PRO A 79 -5.28 29.22 29.90
CA PRO A 79 -4.13 30.11 30.07
C PRO A 79 -3.65 30.78 28.76
N ASN A 80 -3.86 30.16 27.59
CA ASN A 80 -3.26 30.57 26.31
C ASN A 80 -4.28 31.16 25.31
N HIS A 81 -5.45 31.51 25.82
CA HIS A 81 -6.67 31.71 25.04
C HIS A 81 -6.59 32.95 24.12
N ASP A 82 -5.89 33.99 24.56
CA ASP A 82 -5.63 35.23 23.79
C ASP A 82 -4.57 35.06 22.69
N GLN A 83 -3.82 33.97 22.67
CA GLN A 83 -2.78 33.74 21.66
C GLN A 83 -3.26 32.76 20.58
N ILE A 84 -4.43 32.12 20.73
CA ILE A 84 -4.96 31.20 19.72
C ILE A 84 -5.57 31.97 18.55
N LYS A 85 -4.93 31.85 17.37
CA LYS A 85 -5.33 32.52 16.13
C LYS A 85 -5.99 31.57 15.12
N ILE A 86 -5.61 30.30 15.09
CA ILE A 86 -6.23 29.30 14.21
C ILE A 86 -6.77 28.16 15.09
N LEU A 87 -8.04 27.82 14.95
CA LEU A 87 -8.65 26.73 15.71
C LEU A 87 -9.29 25.71 14.77
N HIS A 88 -8.96 24.44 14.96
CA HIS A 88 -9.49 23.31 14.20
C HIS A 88 -10.19 22.33 15.13
N LEU A 89 -11.49 22.12 14.93
CA LEU A 89 -12.33 21.23 15.71
C LEU A 89 -13.06 20.25 14.79
N SER A 90 -13.19 18.99 15.19
CA SER A 90 -14.02 18.01 14.47
C SER A 90 -14.97 17.17 15.33
N ASN A 91 -14.84 17.25 16.67
CA ASN A 91 -15.63 16.44 17.60
C ASN A 91 -16.82 17.26 18.18
N PRO A 92 -18.08 16.79 18.04
CA PRO A 92 -19.27 17.49 18.53
C PRO A 92 -19.22 17.88 20.02
N PHE A 93 -18.63 17.06 20.89
CA PHE A 93 -18.54 17.36 22.33
C PHE A 93 -17.63 18.56 22.62
N THR A 94 -16.47 18.63 21.94
CA THR A 94 -15.49 19.70 22.10
C THR A 94 -16.08 21.02 21.61
N ILE A 95 -16.82 20.95 20.50
CA ILE A 95 -17.54 22.07 19.91
C ILE A 95 -18.61 22.61 20.88
N ASP A 96 -19.46 21.74 21.43
CA ASP A 96 -20.51 22.15 22.39
C ASP A 96 -19.95 22.82 23.65
N LEU A 97 -18.79 22.36 24.14
CA LEU A 97 -18.14 22.96 25.31
C LEU A 97 -17.47 24.30 25.02
N ILE A 98 -16.80 24.44 23.87
CA ILE A 98 -16.12 25.68 23.49
C ILE A 98 -17.14 26.76 23.14
N PHE A 99 -18.18 26.42 22.39
CA PHE A 99 -19.23 27.36 21.94
C PHE A 99 -20.41 27.48 22.93
N CYS A 100 -20.22 27.11 24.20
CA CYS A 100 -21.17 27.42 25.26
C CYS A 100 -21.12 28.92 25.59
N PRO A 101 -22.26 29.62 25.79
CA PRO A 101 -22.29 31.07 26.02
C PRO A 101 -21.46 31.56 27.20
N SER A 102 -21.16 30.70 28.19
CA SER A 102 -20.31 31.04 29.33
C SER A 102 -18.80 30.98 29.04
N HIS A 103 -18.37 30.30 27.96
CA HIS A 103 -16.96 30.00 27.70
C HIS A 103 -16.38 30.78 26.50
N LEU A 104 -17.14 30.93 25.41
CA LEU A 104 -16.61 31.53 24.18
C LEU A 104 -16.31 33.04 24.33
N ILE A 105 -17.23 33.78 24.96
CA ILE A 105 -17.19 35.25 25.04
C ILE A 105 -16.02 35.73 25.91
N ILE A 106 -15.52 34.88 26.82
CA ILE A 106 -14.49 35.26 27.80
C ILE A 106 -13.08 34.88 27.34
N ASN A 107 -12.94 33.82 26.52
CA ASN A 107 -11.62 33.19 26.31
C ASN A 107 -11.12 33.14 24.85
N PHE A 108 -11.88 33.39 23.77
CA PHE A 108 -11.35 33.08 22.42
C PHE A 108 -11.39 34.23 21.40
N ILE A 109 -11.41 35.48 21.87
CA ILE A 109 -11.62 36.68 21.03
C ILE A 109 -10.54 36.93 19.97
N GLN A 110 -9.38 36.28 20.07
CA GLN A 110 -8.24 36.49 19.17
C GLN A 110 -8.24 35.57 17.95
N ILE A 111 -9.18 34.62 17.85
CA ILE A 111 -9.26 33.69 16.71
C ILE A 111 -9.43 34.44 15.39
N GLU A 112 -8.55 34.12 14.46
CA GLU A 112 -8.38 34.68 13.14
C GLU A 112 -8.79 33.70 12.03
N LYS A 113 -8.57 32.38 12.21
CA LYS A 113 -9.05 31.32 11.33
C LYS A 113 -9.74 30.21 12.12
N LEU A 114 -10.90 29.78 11.66
CA LEU A 114 -11.65 28.68 12.27
C LEU A 114 -11.90 27.58 11.25
N ILE A 115 -11.57 26.35 11.59
CA ILE A 115 -11.82 25.15 10.80
C ILE A 115 -12.71 24.24 11.64
N LEU A 116 -13.91 23.95 11.15
CA LEU A 116 -14.81 23.03 11.81
C LEU A 116 -15.20 21.92 10.83
N ASP A 117 -14.76 20.71 11.11
CA ASP A 117 -15.05 19.54 10.29
C ASP A 117 -16.04 18.61 10.97
N ASN A 118 -16.72 17.76 10.21
CA ASN A 118 -17.64 16.74 10.73
C ASN A 118 -18.76 17.26 11.65
N ILE A 119 -19.26 18.49 11.40
CA ILE A 119 -20.32 19.08 12.22
C ILE A 119 -21.69 18.60 11.75
N SER A 120 -22.55 18.20 12.68
CA SER A 120 -23.98 18.00 12.41
C SER A 120 -24.72 19.34 12.40
N SER A 121 -25.57 19.54 11.40
CA SER A 121 -26.36 20.75 11.13
C SER A 121 -27.22 21.17 12.32
N LYS A 122 -27.65 20.24 13.18
CA LYS A 122 -28.40 20.51 14.42
C LYS A 122 -27.64 21.40 15.42
N TYR A 123 -26.31 21.36 15.42
CA TYR A 123 -25.46 22.16 16.32
C TYR A 123 -24.93 23.42 15.64
N LEU A 124 -24.90 23.43 14.31
CA LEU A 124 -24.29 24.47 13.50
C LEU A 124 -24.87 25.87 13.75
N LEU A 125 -26.19 26.03 13.73
CA LEU A 125 -26.81 27.35 13.91
C LEU A 125 -26.51 27.94 15.29
N ASN A 126 -26.39 27.10 16.32
CA ASN A 126 -26.01 27.57 17.64
C ASN A 126 -24.56 28.03 17.68
N ILE A 127 -23.65 27.30 17.03
CA ILE A 127 -22.23 27.68 16.93
C ILE A 127 -22.08 29.01 16.16
N LEU A 128 -22.72 29.12 15.00
CA LEU A 128 -22.64 30.28 14.12
C LEU A 128 -23.11 31.57 14.79
N LYS A 129 -24.14 31.51 15.65
CA LYS A 129 -24.61 32.66 16.44
C LYS A 129 -23.52 33.28 17.30
N TYR A 130 -22.55 32.48 17.76
CA TYR A 130 -21.50 32.97 18.62
C TYR A 130 -20.25 33.45 17.88
N LEU A 131 -20.08 33.12 16.59
CA LEU A 131 -18.92 33.56 15.81
C LEU A 131 -18.86 35.08 15.65
N ILE A 132 -19.99 35.79 15.76
CA ILE A 132 -20.03 37.26 15.72
C ILE A 132 -19.24 37.90 16.88
N HIS A 133 -18.99 37.14 17.95
CA HIS A 133 -18.20 37.57 19.09
C HIS A 133 -16.69 37.33 18.92
N LEU A 134 -16.24 36.85 17.75
CA LEU A 134 -14.82 36.68 17.41
C LEU A 134 -14.35 37.85 16.53
N PRO A 135 -13.88 38.97 17.11
CA PRO A 135 -13.61 40.21 16.38
C PRO A 135 -12.44 40.13 15.37
N GLN A 136 -11.61 39.08 15.42
CA GLN A 136 -10.46 38.91 14.52
C GLN A 136 -10.68 37.86 13.43
N LEU A 137 -11.83 37.17 13.40
CA LEU A 137 -12.07 36.04 12.50
C LEU A 137 -12.09 36.50 11.03
N TYR A 138 -11.02 36.18 10.30
CA TYR A 138 -10.83 36.53 8.89
C TYR A 138 -10.96 35.32 7.94
N SER A 139 -10.84 34.08 8.43
CA SER A 139 -10.98 32.86 7.62
C SER A 139 -11.86 31.79 8.31
N LEU A 140 -12.79 31.19 7.58
CA LEU A 140 -13.72 30.18 8.11
C LEU A 140 -13.83 28.99 7.15
N ASN A 141 -13.51 27.80 7.63
CA ASN A 141 -13.68 26.53 6.91
C ASN A 141 -14.70 25.69 7.66
N LEU A 142 -15.76 25.26 6.98
CA LEU A 142 -16.87 24.50 7.57
C LEU A 142 -17.14 23.26 6.73
N SER A 143 -17.14 22.09 7.35
CA SER A 143 -17.58 20.82 6.76
C SER A 143 -18.69 20.18 7.59
N ILE A 144 -19.85 20.00 6.95
CA ILE A 144 -21.10 19.56 7.55
C ILE A 144 -21.42 18.15 7.02
N ILE A 145 -21.73 17.22 7.92
CA ILE A 145 -21.84 15.78 7.60
C ILE A 145 -23.24 15.28 7.28
N ASP A 146 -24.26 16.04 7.63
CA ASP A 146 -25.67 15.69 7.42
C ASP A 146 -26.33 16.65 6.43
N TYR A 147 -27.50 16.25 5.94
CA TYR A 147 -28.31 17.04 5.03
C TYR A 147 -28.82 18.31 5.70
N ILE A 148 -28.81 19.41 4.96
CA ILE A 148 -29.31 20.71 5.38
C ILE A 148 -30.55 21.05 4.56
N ASP A 149 -31.65 21.33 5.24
CA ASP A 149 -32.93 21.64 4.57
C ASP A 149 -33.07 23.14 4.19
N ASN A 150 -32.19 24.02 4.71
CA ASN A 150 -32.18 25.44 4.38
C ASN A 150 -30.82 26.09 4.71
N LEU A 151 -30.16 26.67 3.70
CA LEU A 151 -28.85 27.33 3.82
C LEU A 151 -28.94 28.78 4.27
N SER A 152 -30.09 29.43 4.11
CA SER A 152 -30.28 30.86 4.37
C SER A 152 -29.93 31.25 5.81
N PRO A 153 -30.34 30.50 6.86
CA PRO A 153 -29.96 30.81 8.24
C PRO A 153 -28.45 30.66 8.52
N ILE A 154 -27.76 29.78 7.79
CA ILE A 154 -26.31 29.58 7.92
C ILE A 154 -25.58 30.79 7.35
N PHE A 155 -25.91 31.19 6.11
CA PHE A 155 -25.30 32.34 5.47
C PHE A 155 -25.65 33.66 6.15
N LEU A 156 -26.84 33.79 6.74
CA LEU A 156 -27.20 34.94 7.58
C LEU A 156 -26.18 35.17 8.69
N HIS A 157 -25.81 34.12 9.42
CA HIS A 157 -24.81 34.26 10.47
C HIS A 157 -23.39 34.48 9.94
N ILE A 158 -23.01 33.83 8.85
CA ILE A 158 -21.67 33.99 8.25
C ILE A 158 -21.48 35.40 7.68
N PHE A 159 -22.50 35.96 7.01
CA PHE A 159 -22.38 37.26 6.35
C PHE A 159 -22.37 38.44 7.34
N CYS A 160 -22.94 38.26 8.53
CA CYS A 160 -22.81 39.21 9.63
C CYS A 160 -21.37 39.32 10.19
N LEU A 161 -20.45 38.42 9.81
CA LEU A 161 -19.06 38.44 10.26
C LEU A 161 -18.25 39.47 9.45
N THR A 162 -18.34 40.75 9.85
CA THR A 162 -17.79 41.91 9.11
C THR A 162 -16.28 41.90 8.84
N LYS A 163 -15.51 41.04 9.50
CA LYS A 163 -14.06 40.85 9.31
C LYS A 163 -13.71 39.63 8.47
N LEU A 164 -14.68 38.76 8.18
CA LEU A 164 -14.46 37.53 7.43
C LEU A 164 -14.10 37.84 5.98
N LYS A 165 -12.93 37.37 5.54
CA LYS A 165 -12.39 37.56 4.19
C LYS A 165 -12.34 36.28 3.37
N SER A 166 -12.17 35.13 4.02
CA SER A 166 -12.10 33.83 3.37
C SER A 166 -13.10 32.87 3.98
N CYS A 167 -13.90 32.21 3.16
CA CYS A 167 -14.87 31.21 3.59
C CYS A 167 -14.81 29.99 2.68
N GLN A 168 -14.68 28.81 3.26
CA GLN A 168 -14.84 27.52 2.59
C GLN A 168 -15.96 26.73 3.27
N LEU A 169 -16.91 26.24 2.48
CA LEU A 169 -18.09 25.58 2.99
C LEU A 169 -18.33 24.28 2.22
N THR A 170 -18.44 23.17 2.96
CA THR A 170 -18.74 21.83 2.48
C THR A 170 -19.96 21.31 3.25
N TYR A 171 -21.00 20.88 2.56
CA TYR A 171 -22.28 20.41 3.09
C TYR A 171 -23.00 19.45 2.13
N GLN A 172 -24.10 18.85 2.60
CA GLN A 172 -25.05 18.09 1.79
C GLN A 172 -26.43 18.76 1.84
N VAL A 173 -27.10 18.88 0.70
CA VAL A 173 -28.46 19.42 0.54
C VAL A 173 -29.19 18.56 -0.49
N GLU A 174 -30.53 18.56 -0.46
CA GLU A 174 -31.30 18.00 -1.58
C GLU A 174 -31.00 18.78 -2.88
N GLU A 175 -30.88 18.06 -4.00
CA GLU A 175 -30.49 18.64 -5.29
C GLU A 175 -31.44 19.74 -5.78
N ASP A 176 -32.71 19.73 -5.34
CA ASP A 176 -33.75 20.69 -5.72
C ASP A 176 -33.97 21.82 -4.71
N LEU A 177 -33.14 21.92 -3.66
CA LEU A 177 -33.32 22.91 -2.61
C LEU A 177 -33.05 24.35 -3.11
N LEU A 178 -34.12 25.12 -3.30
CA LEU A 178 -34.06 26.56 -3.55
C LEU A 178 -33.93 27.32 -2.24
N ASN A 179 -32.91 28.18 -2.15
CA ASN A 179 -32.67 29.05 -1.00
C ASN A 179 -33.01 30.50 -1.36
N ASP A 180 -33.68 31.18 -0.44
CA ASP A 180 -34.02 32.60 -0.54
C ASP A 180 -32.99 33.42 0.25
N PHE A 181 -32.21 34.22 -0.48
CA PHE A 181 -31.16 35.05 0.11
C PHE A 181 -31.55 36.53 0.18
N THR A 182 -32.79 36.88 -0.15
CA THR A 182 -33.26 38.28 -0.21
C THR A 182 -33.15 39.03 1.13
N GLN A 183 -33.13 38.30 2.25
CA GLN A 183 -33.04 38.85 3.61
C GLN A 183 -31.60 38.93 4.15
N LEU A 184 -30.59 38.55 3.36
CA LEU A 184 -29.19 38.57 3.80
C LEU A 184 -28.56 39.96 3.67
N GLU A 185 -27.71 40.30 4.65
CA GLU A 185 -26.88 41.50 4.58
C GLU A 185 -25.66 41.32 3.65
N GLN A 186 -25.06 42.43 3.23
CA GLN A 186 -23.84 42.41 2.42
C GLN A 186 -22.63 41.94 3.24
N SER A 187 -21.94 40.94 2.71
CA SER A 187 -20.79 40.29 3.30
C SER A 187 -19.45 40.96 2.94
N SER A 188 -18.47 40.80 3.83
CA SER A 188 -17.09 41.27 3.63
C SER A 188 -16.16 40.29 2.91
N ILE A 189 -16.67 39.09 2.58
CA ILE A 189 -15.90 37.97 2.03
C ILE A 189 -15.28 38.33 0.67
N GLU A 190 -13.99 38.02 0.53
CA GLU A 190 -13.20 38.20 -0.69
C GLU A 190 -12.90 36.86 -1.37
N TYR A 191 -12.80 35.76 -0.62
CA TYR A 191 -12.49 34.42 -1.11
C TYR A 191 -13.56 33.43 -0.66
N LEU A 192 -14.34 32.87 -1.58
CA LEU A 192 -15.40 31.92 -1.28
C LEU A 192 -15.23 30.62 -2.05
N ILE A 193 -15.26 29.49 -1.33
CA ILE A 193 -15.25 28.13 -1.89
C ILE A 193 -16.48 27.38 -1.38
N ILE A 194 -17.29 26.84 -2.28
CA ILE A 194 -18.45 26.00 -1.97
C ILE A 194 -18.23 24.62 -2.60
N ASN A 195 -18.11 23.60 -1.75
CA ASN A 195 -17.84 22.22 -2.16
C ASN A 195 -19.09 21.34 -2.05
N SER A 196 -20.20 21.81 -2.62
CA SER A 196 -21.53 21.20 -2.48
C SER A 196 -22.45 21.60 -3.62
N HIS A 197 -23.55 20.86 -3.77
CA HIS A 197 -24.65 21.22 -4.65
C HIS A 197 -25.20 22.62 -4.29
N PHE A 198 -25.24 23.50 -5.28
CA PHE A 198 -25.79 24.85 -5.17
C PHE A 198 -26.68 25.14 -6.38
N ARG A 199 -27.90 25.60 -6.17
CA ARG A 199 -28.85 25.88 -7.27
C ARG A 199 -28.46 27.13 -8.05
N TYR A 200 -28.44 27.01 -9.38
CA TYR A 200 -28.28 28.13 -10.30
C TYR A 200 -29.31 29.24 -10.04
N GLU A 201 -30.54 28.86 -9.73
CA GLU A 201 -31.65 29.79 -9.50
C GLU A 201 -31.46 30.69 -8.27
N SER A 202 -30.72 30.23 -7.25
CA SER A 202 -30.45 31.01 -6.03
C SER A 202 -29.17 31.87 -6.15
N LEU A 203 -28.40 31.74 -7.24
CA LEU A 203 -27.09 32.36 -7.34
C LEU A 203 -27.14 33.89 -7.46
N GLN A 204 -28.17 34.45 -8.12
CA GLN A 204 -28.27 35.90 -8.30
C GLN A 204 -28.36 36.63 -6.96
N GLU A 205 -29.30 36.20 -6.13
CA GLU A 205 -29.54 36.77 -4.81
C GLU A 205 -28.32 36.58 -3.91
N PHE A 206 -27.67 35.42 -4.02
CA PHE A 206 -26.45 35.14 -3.29
C PHE A 206 -25.28 36.06 -3.66
N LEU A 207 -25.06 36.33 -4.95
CA LEU A 207 -23.99 37.22 -5.42
C LEU A 207 -24.24 38.69 -5.05
N LEU A 208 -25.49 39.15 -4.99
CA LEU A 208 -25.83 40.49 -4.51
C LEU A 208 -25.35 40.74 -3.07
N CYS A 209 -25.23 39.67 -2.29
CA CYS A 209 -24.75 39.72 -0.91
C CYS A 209 -23.21 39.72 -0.81
N LEU A 210 -22.47 39.61 -1.92
CA LEU A 210 -21.00 39.44 -1.93
C LEU A 210 -20.27 40.54 -2.72
N PRO A 211 -20.45 41.84 -2.38
CA PRO A 211 -19.94 42.94 -3.20
C PRO A 211 -18.40 43.04 -3.25
N LYS A 212 -17.68 42.43 -2.29
CA LYS A 212 -16.21 42.47 -2.18
C LYS A 212 -15.52 41.21 -2.73
N LEU A 213 -16.28 40.32 -3.35
CA LEU A 213 -15.76 39.02 -3.79
C LEU A 213 -14.64 39.19 -4.82
N ARG A 214 -13.50 38.55 -4.57
CA ARG A 214 -12.31 38.51 -5.45
C ARG A 214 -12.13 37.13 -6.09
N HIS A 215 -12.48 36.07 -5.37
CA HIS A 215 -12.36 34.69 -5.81
C HIS A 215 -13.61 33.89 -5.43
N LEU A 216 -14.18 33.19 -6.41
CA LEU A 216 -15.30 32.28 -6.23
C LEU A 216 -14.94 30.89 -6.80
N SER A 217 -15.13 29.84 -6.00
CA SER A 217 -15.09 28.46 -6.45
C SER A 217 -16.38 27.75 -6.05
N MET A 218 -17.05 27.10 -7.00
CA MET A 218 -18.21 26.25 -6.74
C MET A 218 -17.99 24.92 -7.45
N ASN A 219 -17.87 23.84 -6.69
CA ASN A 219 -17.55 22.51 -7.23
C ASN A 219 -18.82 21.73 -7.63
N SER A 220 -20.02 22.28 -7.41
CA SER A 220 -21.24 21.72 -7.96
C SER A 220 -22.36 22.76 -8.05
N LEU A 221 -22.39 23.51 -9.15
CA LEU A 221 -23.51 24.39 -9.49
C LEU A 221 -24.51 23.61 -10.36
N ILE A 222 -25.74 23.45 -9.87
CA ILE A 222 -26.78 22.62 -10.48
C ILE A 222 -27.90 23.49 -11.07
N GLY A 223 -28.29 23.23 -12.31
CA GLY A 223 -29.48 23.80 -12.95
C GLY A 223 -30.64 22.79 -13.01
N SER A 224 -31.86 23.26 -13.30
CA SER A 224 -33.00 22.37 -13.54
C SER A 224 -32.96 21.74 -14.95
N ASP A 225 -33.42 20.49 -15.07
CA ASP A 225 -33.56 19.77 -16.35
C ASP A 225 -34.53 20.46 -17.34
N HIS A 226 -35.41 21.32 -16.83
CA HIS A 226 -36.14 22.27 -17.64
C HIS A 226 -35.38 23.60 -17.65
N PRO A 227 -34.98 24.15 -18.81
CA PRO A 227 -34.22 25.39 -18.85
C PRO A 227 -35.01 26.51 -18.18
N SER A 228 -34.59 26.87 -16.97
CA SER A 228 -35.18 27.96 -16.22
C SER A 228 -34.92 29.26 -16.99
N LYS A 229 -35.99 30.01 -17.34
CA LYS A 229 -35.90 31.29 -18.06
C LYS A 229 -35.40 32.44 -17.18
N ILE A 230 -34.66 32.13 -16.11
CA ILE A 230 -34.19 33.12 -15.15
C ILE A 230 -33.11 33.95 -15.84
N GLU A 231 -33.42 35.23 -16.06
CA GLU A 231 -32.47 36.21 -16.55
C GLU A 231 -31.82 36.93 -15.39
N PHE A 232 -30.48 36.91 -15.34
CA PHE A 232 -29.76 37.56 -14.27
C PHE A 232 -29.81 39.07 -14.46
N ALA A 233 -30.25 39.80 -13.44
CA ALA A 233 -30.08 41.25 -13.40
C ALA A 233 -28.57 41.57 -13.38
N PRO A 234 -28.12 42.68 -14.03
CA PRO A 234 -26.71 43.06 -14.00
C PRO A 234 -26.21 43.33 -12.56
N ILE A 235 -25.19 42.61 -12.12
CA ILE A 235 -24.51 42.78 -10.82
C ILE A 235 -23.07 43.23 -11.07
N GLU A 236 -22.65 44.34 -10.47
CA GLU A 236 -21.33 44.92 -10.69
C GLU A 236 -20.31 44.46 -9.63
N LEU A 237 -19.69 43.28 -9.84
CA LEU A 237 -18.64 42.73 -8.97
C LEU A 237 -17.24 43.18 -9.44
N LYS A 238 -16.88 44.44 -9.15
CA LYS A 238 -15.64 45.09 -9.64
C LYS A 238 -14.36 44.38 -9.20
N ASP A 239 -14.36 43.81 -8.01
CA ASP A 239 -13.20 43.19 -7.39
C ASP A 239 -13.03 41.71 -7.79
N LEU A 240 -14.03 41.10 -8.44
CA LEU A 240 -14.00 39.68 -8.78
C LEU A 240 -12.97 39.41 -9.89
N LYS A 241 -11.91 38.68 -9.53
CA LYS A 241 -10.78 38.36 -10.42
C LYS A 241 -10.75 36.91 -10.88
N SER A 242 -11.24 35.98 -10.07
CA SER A 242 -11.15 34.55 -10.37
C SER A 242 -12.46 33.85 -10.10
N VAL A 243 -12.91 33.06 -11.07
CA VAL A 243 -14.10 32.21 -10.96
C VAL A 243 -13.75 30.80 -11.40
N SER A 244 -14.13 29.81 -10.59
CA SER A 244 -14.00 28.38 -10.88
C SER A 244 -15.36 27.72 -10.66
N LEU A 245 -15.92 27.08 -11.69
CA LEU A 245 -17.25 26.49 -11.64
C LEU A 245 -17.24 25.07 -12.21
N GLU A 246 -17.84 24.15 -11.48
CA GLU A 246 -18.17 22.82 -11.96
C GLU A 246 -19.70 22.71 -12.09
N LEU A 247 -20.15 22.49 -13.33
CA LEU A 247 -21.53 22.71 -13.76
C LEU A 247 -22.24 21.38 -14.05
N TYR A 248 -23.45 21.23 -13.50
CA TYR A 248 -24.33 20.07 -13.71
C TYR A 248 -25.70 20.57 -14.19
N SER A 249 -26.20 20.04 -15.31
CA SER A 249 -27.48 20.46 -15.92
C SER A 249 -27.63 21.98 -16.12
N ILE A 250 -26.52 22.69 -16.39
CA ILE A 250 -26.51 24.12 -16.74
C ILE A 250 -26.00 24.25 -18.17
N HIS A 251 -26.85 24.74 -19.06
CA HIS A 251 -26.51 24.92 -20.47
C HIS A 251 -25.70 26.19 -20.73
N PHE A 252 -24.97 26.24 -21.84
CA PHE A 252 -24.11 27.38 -22.19
C PHE A 252 -24.83 28.74 -22.17
N HIS A 253 -26.11 28.80 -22.55
CA HIS A 253 -26.88 30.06 -22.53
C HIS A 253 -27.13 30.60 -21.11
N GLN A 254 -27.30 29.72 -20.12
CA GLN A 254 -27.41 30.09 -18.70
C GLN A 254 -26.05 30.59 -18.17
N LEU A 255 -24.95 29.89 -18.45
CA LEU A 255 -23.61 30.40 -18.09
C LEU A 255 -23.32 31.74 -18.77
N LYS A 256 -23.71 31.90 -20.05
CA LYS A 256 -23.58 33.16 -20.77
C LYS A 256 -24.31 34.30 -20.08
N ASN A 257 -25.54 34.05 -19.63
CA ASN A 257 -26.33 35.00 -18.87
C ASN A 257 -25.58 35.45 -17.60
N LEU A 258 -25.06 34.47 -16.84
CA LEU A 258 -24.28 34.72 -15.63
C LEU A 258 -23.00 35.52 -15.91
N ILE A 259 -22.22 35.16 -16.94
CA ILE A 259 -20.99 35.86 -17.31
C ILE A 259 -21.29 37.32 -17.73
N THR A 260 -22.25 37.50 -18.64
CA THR A 260 -22.58 38.82 -19.17
C THR A 260 -23.15 39.74 -18.11
N ASN A 261 -23.87 39.20 -17.10
CA ASN A 261 -24.49 40.03 -16.08
C ASN A 261 -23.66 40.18 -14.80
N CYS A 262 -22.83 39.20 -14.43
CA CYS A 262 -22.17 39.18 -13.11
C CYS A 262 -20.64 39.15 -13.15
N PHE A 263 -19.99 38.61 -14.19
CA PHE A 263 -18.54 38.28 -14.16
C PHE A 263 -17.68 39.14 -15.10
N LYS A 264 -18.12 40.35 -15.45
CA LYS A 264 -17.46 41.20 -16.47
C LYS A 264 -15.98 41.52 -16.21
N HIS A 265 -15.54 41.49 -14.96
CA HIS A 265 -14.22 41.99 -14.55
C HIS A 265 -13.16 40.89 -14.29
N ILE A 266 -13.50 39.61 -14.47
CA ILE A 266 -12.63 38.49 -14.14
C ILE A 266 -11.39 38.43 -15.04
N GLU A 267 -10.29 37.97 -14.46
CA GLU A 267 -9.00 37.74 -15.12
C GLU A 267 -8.75 36.24 -15.32
N LYS A 268 -9.35 35.39 -14.47
CA LYS A 268 -9.30 33.93 -14.55
C LYS A 268 -10.70 33.32 -14.53
N LEU A 269 -10.97 32.44 -15.48
CA LEU A 269 -12.18 31.63 -15.55
C LEU A 269 -11.79 30.15 -15.71
N SER A 270 -12.28 29.30 -14.82
CA SER A 270 -12.20 27.84 -14.94
C SER A 270 -13.61 27.25 -14.95
N VAL A 271 -13.91 26.42 -15.94
CA VAL A 271 -15.22 25.78 -16.10
C VAL A 271 -15.05 24.30 -16.38
N THR A 272 -15.66 23.47 -15.54
CA THR A 272 -15.82 22.03 -15.75
C THR A 272 -17.29 21.72 -16.01
N THR A 273 -17.61 20.92 -17.02
CA THR A 273 -18.99 20.51 -17.35
C THR A 273 -19.04 19.04 -17.75
N PHE A 274 -20.22 18.44 -17.62
CA PHE A 274 -20.46 17.01 -17.87
C PHE A 274 -21.56 16.81 -18.91
N ASN A 275 -21.27 16.04 -19.96
CA ASN A 275 -22.22 15.59 -20.99
C ASN A 275 -22.99 16.69 -21.75
N ASP A 276 -22.51 17.93 -21.78
CA ASP A 276 -23.19 19.04 -22.46
C ASP A 276 -22.37 19.55 -23.67
N SER A 277 -22.88 19.26 -24.87
CA SER A 277 -22.27 19.67 -26.14
C SER A 277 -22.38 21.17 -26.44
N THR A 278 -23.24 21.92 -25.74
CA THR A 278 -23.43 23.37 -25.95
C THR A 278 -22.17 24.17 -25.59
N TYR A 279 -21.28 23.62 -24.75
CA TYR A 279 -20.02 24.26 -24.38
C TYR A 279 -18.90 24.12 -25.41
N LEU A 280 -19.12 23.34 -26.49
CA LEU A 280 -18.09 23.01 -27.47
C LEU A 280 -18.02 23.99 -28.65
N SER A 281 -18.87 25.03 -28.68
CA SER A 281 -18.78 26.07 -29.71
C SER A 281 -17.71 27.11 -29.35
N GLY A 282 -16.54 26.98 -29.96
CA GLY A 282 -15.48 28.00 -29.85
C GLY A 282 -15.92 29.38 -30.34
N LYS A 283 -16.85 29.49 -31.30
CA LYS A 283 -17.41 30.77 -31.74
C LYS A 283 -18.25 31.45 -30.66
N GLN A 284 -19.10 30.69 -29.97
CA GLN A 284 -19.91 31.24 -28.88
C GLN A 284 -19.05 31.74 -27.72
N TRP A 285 -18.01 30.98 -27.35
CA TRP A 285 -17.01 31.41 -26.38
C TRP A 285 -16.21 32.64 -26.83
N GLN A 286 -15.74 32.66 -28.08
CA GLN A 286 -15.05 33.83 -28.65
C GLN A 286 -15.92 35.08 -28.58
N GLN A 287 -17.21 34.96 -28.93
CA GLN A 287 -18.16 36.08 -28.89
C GLN A 287 -18.34 36.61 -27.47
N ILE A 288 -18.58 35.73 -26.48
CA ILE A 288 -18.80 36.16 -25.10
C ILE A 288 -17.51 36.72 -24.47
N ILE A 289 -16.35 36.12 -24.73
CA ILE A 289 -15.07 36.62 -24.20
C ILE A 289 -14.77 38.01 -24.76
N SER A 290 -14.92 38.18 -26.07
CA SER A 290 -14.64 39.46 -26.73
C SER A 290 -15.61 40.58 -26.32
N SER A 291 -16.88 40.24 -26.08
CA SER A 291 -17.92 41.23 -25.76
C SER A 291 -18.08 41.50 -24.27
N SER A 292 -17.85 40.49 -23.42
CA SER A 292 -18.24 40.52 -22.00
C SER A 292 -17.08 40.31 -21.03
N LEU A 293 -15.91 39.80 -21.47
CA LEU A 293 -14.76 39.50 -20.60
C LEU A 293 -13.44 40.13 -21.11
N PRO A 294 -13.36 41.47 -21.19
CA PRO A 294 -12.20 42.16 -21.76
C PRO A 294 -10.88 41.93 -21.01
N ASN A 295 -10.95 41.57 -19.71
CA ASN A 295 -9.79 41.39 -18.84
C ASN A 295 -9.31 39.93 -18.72
N LEU A 296 -9.97 38.98 -19.39
CA LEU A 296 -9.66 37.56 -19.22
C LEU A 296 -8.26 37.23 -19.78
N ARG A 297 -7.42 36.66 -18.90
CA ARG A 297 -6.03 36.26 -19.17
C ARG A 297 -5.81 34.77 -19.06
N ILE A 298 -6.57 34.11 -18.19
CA ILE A 298 -6.51 32.66 -17.99
C ILE A 298 -7.91 32.11 -18.23
N PHE A 299 -8.02 31.19 -19.17
CA PHE A 299 -9.26 30.49 -19.48
C PHE A 299 -9.00 28.99 -19.50
N ASP A 300 -9.58 28.30 -18.53
CA ASP A 300 -9.51 26.85 -18.38
C ASP A 300 -10.90 26.26 -18.63
N LEU A 301 -11.04 25.40 -19.63
CA LEU A 301 -12.29 24.69 -19.95
C LEU A 301 -12.03 23.20 -19.92
N GLN A 302 -12.88 22.44 -19.22
CA GLN A 302 -12.89 20.98 -19.26
C GLN A 302 -14.34 20.51 -19.48
N ASN A 303 -14.54 19.70 -20.52
CA ASN A 303 -15.82 19.06 -20.80
C ASN A 303 -15.64 17.54 -20.80
N ASN A 304 -16.21 16.89 -19.80
CA ASN A 304 -16.19 15.43 -19.62
C ASN A 304 -17.47 14.86 -20.23
N TYR A 305 -17.37 13.89 -21.14
CA TYR A 305 -18.56 13.30 -21.75
C TYR A 305 -18.48 11.77 -21.91
N ASN A 306 -19.65 11.13 -21.81
CA ASN A 306 -19.91 9.71 -21.94
C ASN A 306 -21.04 9.52 -22.97
N SER A 307 -20.73 9.04 -24.18
CA SER A 307 -21.72 9.11 -25.26
C SER A 307 -21.55 8.07 -26.37
N MET A 308 -22.66 7.42 -26.78
CA MET A 308 -22.79 6.63 -28.03
C MET A 308 -22.60 7.47 -29.31
N TRP A 309 -22.50 8.79 -29.21
CA TRP A 309 -22.32 9.68 -30.35
C TRP A 309 -20.86 9.71 -30.80
N ASN A 310 -20.66 9.40 -32.08
CA ASN A 310 -19.39 9.28 -32.79
C ASN A 310 -18.30 10.29 -32.36
N LYS A 311 -17.07 9.81 -32.14
CA LYS A 311 -15.79 10.55 -32.02
C LYS A 311 -15.67 11.77 -32.96
N PHE A 312 -16.32 11.69 -34.12
CA PHE A 312 -16.35 12.72 -35.15
C PHE A 312 -17.20 13.96 -34.79
N VAL A 313 -18.26 13.83 -34.00
CA VAL A 313 -19.16 14.95 -33.65
C VAL A 313 -18.47 15.93 -32.70
N TYR A 314 -17.83 15.44 -31.65
CA TYR A 314 -17.07 16.26 -30.69
C TYR A 314 -15.80 16.87 -31.30
N ALA A 315 -15.09 16.12 -32.14
CA ALA A 315 -13.94 16.63 -32.89
C ALA A 315 -14.33 17.70 -33.92
N TRP A 316 -15.52 17.61 -34.53
CA TRP A 316 -16.02 18.60 -35.48
C TRP A 316 -16.51 19.88 -34.78
N LEU A 317 -17.32 19.76 -33.71
CA LEU A 317 -17.84 20.90 -32.96
C LEU A 317 -16.73 21.76 -32.32
N SER A 318 -15.62 21.15 -31.90
CA SER A 318 -14.48 21.85 -31.29
C SER A 318 -13.51 22.53 -32.26
N THR A 319 -13.70 22.40 -33.59
CA THR A 319 -12.81 23.02 -34.60
C THR A 319 -12.77 24.55 -34.50
N ASP A 320 -13.83 25.18 -34.00
CA ASP A 320 -13.90 26.63 -33.77
C ASP A 320 -12.87 27.14 -32.73
N PHE A 321 -12.34 26.28 -31.84
CA PHE A 321 -11.28 26.62 -30.88
C PHE A 321 -9.88 26.76 -31.52
N ARG A 322 -9.79 26.64 -32.85
CA ARG A 322 -8.55 26.78 -33.63
C ARG A 322 -8.48 28.06 -34.46
N SER A 323 -9.44 28.98 -34.29
CA SER A 323 -9.42 30.28 -34.97
C SER A 323 -8.23 31.14 -34.54
N SER A 324 -7.92 32.18 -35.31
CA SER A 324 -6.83 33.13 -34.97
C SER A 324 -7.01 33.74 -33.58
N PHE A 325 -8.26 33.99 -33.16
CA PHE A 325 -8.56 34.53 -31.84
C PHE A 325 -7.95 33.71 -30.68
N TRP A 326 -8.12 32.39 -30.71
CA TRP A 326 -7.60 31.48 -29.67
C TRP A 326 -6.08 31.39 -29.70
N LYS A 327 -5.52 31.37 -30.92
CA LYS A 327 -4.08 31.36 -31.15
C LYS A 327 -3.41 32.64 -30.65
N ASP A 328 -4.00 33.80 -30.92
CA ASP A 328 -3.49 35.11 -30.51
C ASP A 328 -3.51 35.28 -28.98
N LYS A 329 -4.46 34.62 -28.30
CA LYS A 329 -4.55 34.56 -26.84
C LYS A 329 -3.65 33.48 -26.20
N GLN A 330 -2.98 32.66 -27.01
CA GLN A 330 -2.19 31.51 -26.55
C GLN A 330 -2.99 30.51 -25.68
N TRP A 331 -4.28 30.37 -25.94
CA TRP A 331 -5.13 29.38 -25.29
C TRP A 331 -5.36 28.23 -26.26
N PHE A 332 -4.79 27.07 -25.92
CA PHE A 332 -4.86 25.88 -26.76
C PHE A 332 -5.83 24.89 -26.16
N PHE A 333 -6.39 24.03 -27.01
CA PHE A 333 -7.37 23.03 -26.59
C PHE A 333 -7.03 21.69 -27.22
N GLN A 334 -7.09 20.65 -26.39
CA GLN A 334 -6.82 19.28 -26.76
C GLN A 334 -8.03 18.42 -26.47
N HIS A 335 -8.15 17.38 -27.28
CA HIS A 335 -9.14 16.34 -27.10
C HIS A 335 -8.38 15.04 -26.80
N CYS A 336 -8.62 14.45 -25.63
CA CYS A 336 -8.11 13.13 -25.29
C CYS A 336 -9.24 12.11 -25.36
N TYR A 337 -8.97 11.00 -26.03
CA TYR A 337 -9.87 9.87 -26.13
C TYR A 337 -9.19 8.67 -25.48
N ASN A 338 -9.86 8.01 -24.53
CA ASN A 338 -9.34 6.79 -23.96
C ASN A 338 -9.63 5.64 -24.93
N GLY A 339 -8.67 5.33 -25.80
CA GLY A 339 -8.81 4.35 -26.87
C GLY A 339 -8.65 2.88 -26.45
N GLU A 340 -8.23 2.64 -25.20
CA GLU A 340 -7.81 1.30 -24.74
C GLU A 340 -8.89 0.56 -23.92
N LEU A 341 -10.03 1.21 -23.64
CA LEU A 341 -11.20 0.59 -23.02
C LEU A 341 -12.40 0.82 -23.93
N LYS A 342 -13.26 -0.21 -24.11
CA LYS A 342 -14.51 -0.18 -24.90
C LYS A 342 -15.59 0.79 -24.37
N SER A 343 -15.22 1.88 -23.72
CA SER A 343 -16.10 2.93 -23.21
C SER A 343 -15.92 4.22 -24.02
N ASN A 344 -17.00 4.82 -24.51
CA ASN A 344 -16.98 6.08 -25.28
C ASN A 344 -16.80 7.32 -24.38
N ASN A 345 -15.79 7.28 -23.51
CA ASN A 345 -15.46 8.38 -22.60
C ASN A 345 -14.35 9.24 -23.23
N GLY A 346 -14.54 10.55 -23.23
CA GLY A 346 -13.54 11.49 -23.70
C GLY A 346 -13.55 12.80 -22.94
N ILE A 347 -12.44 13.52 -23.04
CA ILE A 347 -12.22 14.80 -22.35
C ILE A 347 -11.76 15.81 -23.38
N PHE A 348 -12.49 16.92 -23.50
CA PHE A 348 -12.04 18.11 -24.21
C PHE A 348 -11.56 19.13 -23.17
N PHE A 349 -10.30 19.54 -23.24
CA PHE A 349 -9.72 20.43 -22.23
C PHE A 349 -8.72 21.45 -22.81
N SER A 350 -8.54 22.56 -22.12
CA SER A 350 -7.53 23.56 -22.45
C SER A 350 -6.11 23.12 -22.06
N THR A 351 -5.14 23.25 -22.97
CA THR A 351 -3.71 23.05 -22.72
C THR A 351 -3.04 24.40 -22.46
N ASN A 352 -2.54 24.60 -21.24
CA ASN A 352 -1.94 25.85 -20.80
C ASN A 352 -0.39 25.72 -20.72
N PRO A 353 0.41 26.58 -21.38
CA PRO A 353 1.88 26.52 -21.34
C PRO A 353 2.50 26.74 -19.95
N TYR A 354 1.76 27.32 -18.98
CA TYR A 354 2.21 27.48 -17.59
C TYR A 354 2.18 26.19 -16.75
N ARG A 355 1.69 25.06 -17.29
CA ARG A 355 1.58 23.77 -16.58
C ARG A 355 2.79 22.84 -16.69
N ARG A 356 3.86 23.16 -17.44
CA ARG A 356 5.00 22.24 -17.63
C ARG A 356 6.26 22.71 -16.87
N LYS A 357 6.28 22.58 -15.54
CA LYS A 357 7.51 22.76 -14.74
C LYS A 357 8.48 21.60 -14.91
N ASP A 358 7.91 20.39 -15.05
CA ASP A 358 8.61 19.14 -15.21
C ASP A 358 8.42 18.64 -16.64
N TYR A 359 9.50 18.19 -17.28
CA TYR A 359 9.47 17.67 -18.65
C TYR A 359 10.33 16.42 -18.78
N GLN A 360 9.78 15.38 -19.42
CA GLN A 360 10.51 14.16 -19.78
C GLN A 360 10.99 14.26 -21.23
N PHE A 361 12.30 14.13 -21.44
CA PHE A 361 12.95 14.20 -22.74
C PHE A 361 13.75 12.92 -23.00
N TYR A 362 13.56 12.34 -24.17
CA TYR A 362 14.18 11.08 -24.58
C TYR A 362 15.31 11.37 -25.59
N TRP A 363 16.55 11.10 -25.18
CA TRP A 363 17.79 11.39 -25.91
C TRP A 363 18.15 10.27 -26.89
N ASN A 364 18.54 10.61 -28.11
CA ASN A 364 19.06 9.67 -29.10
C ASN A 364 20.35 10.25 -29.70
N GLY A 365 21.49 9.61 -29.43
CA GLY A 365 22.81 10.11 -29.80
C GLY A 365 23.01 10.25 -31.32
N ASP A 366 22.99 11.49 -31.80
CA ASP A 366 23.50 11.97 -33.10
C ASP A 366 22.68 11.65 -34.38
N HIS A 367 22.03 12.67 -34.96
CA HIS A 367 22.18 13.15 -36.36
C HIS A 367 21.02 14.04 -36.87
N ASN A 368 21.38 15.28 -37.23
CA ASN A 368 20.90 16.09 -38.36
C ASN A 368 19.45 15.91 -38.88
N ARG A 369 18.44 16.39 -38.15
CA ARG A 369 17.20 16.93 -38.77
C ARG A 369 16.61 18.06 -37.94
N THR A 370 16.79 19.30 -38.40
CA THR A 370 15.92 20.43 -38.02
C THR A 370 14.62 20.32 -38.82
N ASN A 371 13.57 19.71 -38.24
CA ASN A 371 12.23 19.82 -38.79
C ASN A 371 11.40 20.76 -37.91
N SER A 372 11.02 21.88 -38.52
CA SER A 372 10.59 23.14 -37.90
C SER A 372 9.06 23.24 -37.76
N ASN A 373 8.42 22.41 -36.94
CA ASN A 373 6.96 22.51 -36.73
C ASN A 373 6.48 22.50 -35.27
N MET A 374 7.37 22.72 -34.29
CA MET A 374 6.97 23.05 -32.91
C MET A 374 7.50 24.42 -32.51
N ASN A 375 6.66 25.25 -31.90
CA ASN A 375 7.00 26.61 -31.49
C ASN A 375 7.99 26.57 -30.32
N GLN A 376 9.10 27.30 -30.43
CA GLN A 376 10.14 27.44 -29.38
C GLN A 376 9.63 27.97 -28.02
N ASP A 377 8.42 28.51 -27.97
CA ASP A 377 7.85 29.07 -26.74
C ASP A 377 7.41 27.99 -25.72
N ASP A 378 7.12 26.77 -26.16
CA ASP A 378 6.67 25.68 -25.28
C ASP A 378 7.76 25.19 -24.30
N TYR A 379 9.04 25.39 -24.65
CA TYR A 379 10.19 24.95 -23.84
C TYR A 379 10.64 25.97 -22.79
N LYS A 380 10.12 27.21 -22.84
CA LYS A 380 10.49 28.27 -21.89
C LYS A 380 9.92 28.05 -20.49
N SER A 381 8.87 27.24 -20.32
CA SER A 381 8.25 27.01 -19.01
C SER A 381 8.88 25.88 -18.20
N VAL A 382 9.76 25.08 -18.80
CA VAL A 382 10.42 23.92 -18.17
C VAL A 382 11.52 24.39 -17.21
N HIS A 383 11.46 23.92 -15.97
CA HIS A 383 12.45 24.21 -14.92
C HIS A 383 13.22 22.95 -14.48
N ASN A 384 12.57 21.79 -14.55
CA ASN A 384 13.15 20.49 -14.21
C ASN A 384 13.09 19.59 -15.44
N LEU A 385 14.23 19.03 -15.82
CA LEU A 385 14.35 18.19 -17.00
C LEU A 385 14.80 16.77 -16.61
N PHE A 386 14.00 15.79 -17.03
CA PHE A 386 14.29 14.37 -16.88
C PHE A 386 14.75 13.82 -18.23
N LEU A 387 15.99 13.34 -18.28
CA LEU A 387 16.65 12.83 -19.48
C LEU A 387 16.66 11.30 -19.43
N HIS A 388 16.10 10.68 -20.47
CA HIS A 388 16.02 9.23 -20.64
C HIS A 388 16.68 8.80 -21.96
N ASP A 389 17.07 7.53 -22.10
CA ASP A 389 17.51 6.95 -23.38
C ASP A 389 16.29 6.66 -24.28
N ALA A 390 16.33 7.03 -25.56
CA ALA A 390 15.20 6.85 -26.48
C ALA A 390 15.14 5.41 -27.05
N PRO A 391 14.00 4.69 -26.95
CA PRO A 391 13.91 3.30 -27.41
C PRO A 391 13.80 3.13 -28.93
N ASN A 392 13.26 4.11 -29.68
CA ASN A 392 13.20 4.12 -31.15
C ASN A 392 12.65 5.48 -31.65
N GLY A 393 13.49 6.41 -32.15
CA GLY A 393 12.98 7.63 -32.82
C GLY A 393 13.93 8.84 -32.81
N ASN A 394 13.86 9.63 -33.88
CA ASN A 394 14.60 10.88 -34.06
C ASN A 394 13.74 12.07 -33.59
N GLU A 395 13.77 12.42 -32.31
CA GLU A 395 13.19 13.69 -31.85
C GLU A 395 14.12 14.87 -32.15
N PRO A 396 13.60 16.01 -32.66
CA PRO A 396 14.42 17.18 -32.95
C PRO A 396 14.95 17.82 -31.65
N VAL A 397 16.25 18.10 -31.67
CA VAL A 397 17.00 18.77 -30.59
C VAL A 397 16.40 20.15 -30.31
N SER A 398 15.81 20.33 -29.12
CA SER A 398 15.14 21.57 -28.70
C SER A 398 15.85 22.22 -27.51
N TYR A 399 16.02 23.54 -27.54
CA TYR A 399 16.70 24.31 -26.48
C TYR A 399 15.74 24.66 -25.33
N PHE A 400 16.14 24.38 -24.08
CA PHE A 400 15.37 24.59 -22.86
C PHE A 400 15.97 25.73 -22.00
N PRO A 401 15.57 27.00 -22.20
CA PRO A 401 16.30 28.17 -21.70
C PRO A 401 16.22 28.44 -20.19
N ASN A 402 15.34 27.76 -19.44
CA ASN A 402 15.05 28.07 -18.02
C ASN A 402 15.25 26.87 -17.07
N VAL A 403 15.87 25.79 -17.54
CA VAL A 403 16.12 24.59 -16.72
C VAL A 403 17.16 24.89 -15.63
N LYS A 404 16.82 24.50 -14.39
CA LYS A 404 17.66 24.66 -13.19
C LYS A 404 18.01 23.32 -12.54
N GLU A 405 17.18 22.29 -12.74
CA GLU A 405 17.40 20.94 -12.22
C GLU A 405 17.42 19.92 -13.36
N ILE A 406 18.42 19.04 -13.34
CA ILE A 406 18.57 17.97 -14.34
C ILE A 406 18.66 16.63 -13.63
N THR A 407 17.88 15.65 -14.12
CA THR A 407 18.00 14.25 -13.74
C THR A 407 18.28 13.39 -14.96
N ILE A 408 19.32 12.57 -14.91
CA ILE A 408 19.75 11.69 -16.01
C ILE A 408 19.51 10.23 -15.60
N TYR A 409 18.68 9.52 -16.37
CA TYR A 409 18.36 8.11 -16.15
C TYR A 409 18.88 7.24 -17.31
N HIS A 410 19.74 6.27 -16.98
CA HIS A 410 20.16 5.18 -17.89
C HIS A 410 20.80 5.59 -19.24
N CYS A 411 21.22 6.84 -19.43
CA CYS A 411 21.87 7.32 -20.66
C CYS A 411 23.36 6.93 -20.76
N ASP A 412 23.84 6.71 -22.00
CA ASP A 412 25.19 6.19 -22.29
C ASP A 412 26.17 7.20 -22.89
N SER A 413 25.68 8.22 -23.60
CA SER A 413 26.53 9.26 -24.20
C SER A 413 25.75 10.56 -24.44
N ILE A 414 25.86 11.51 -23.51
CA ILE A 414 25.10 12.78 -23.59
C ILE A 414 25.99 14.04 -23.53
N LEU A 415 27.26 13.89 -23.13
CA LEU A 415 28.09 15.03 -22.75
C LEU A 415 28.46 15.99 -23.87
N THR A 416 28.64 15.49 -25.10
CA THR A 416 29.13 16.31 -26.21
C THR A 416 28.06 17.25 -26.80
N SER A 417 26.83 17.23 -26.28
CA SER A 417 25.71 18.00 -26.86
C SER A 417 24.73 18.63 -25.84
N LEU A 418 24.96 18.50 -24.53
CA LEU A 418 24.08 19.09 -23.50
C LEU A 418 24.07 20.62 -23.52
N ASP A 419 25.22 21.24 -23.84
CA ASP A 419 25.38 22.68 -23.99
C ASP A 419 24.52 23.27 -25.12
N ARG A 420 24.16 22.44 -26.11
CA ARG A 420 23.29 22.84 -27.23
C ARG A 420 21.81 22.86 -26.87
N ILE A 421 21.40 22.15 -25.83
CA ILE A 421 20.00 22.05 -25.41
C ILE A 421 19.72 22.73 -24.07
N LEU A 422 20.74 23.03 -23.25
CA LEU A 422 20.56 23.52 -21.89
C LEU A 422 21.49 24.69 -21.55
N PRO A 423 21.02 25.68 -20.78
CA PRO A 423 21.86 26.69 -20.16
C PRO A 423 22.60 26.09 -18.95
N LEU A 424 23.65 25.30 -19.19
CA LEU A 424 24.38 24.57 -18.13
C LEU A 424 24.89 25.46 -16.98
N HIS A 425 25.12 26.75 -17.25
CA HIS A 425 25.48 27.74 -16.24
C HIS A 425 24.36 28.05 -15.22
N GLN A 426 23.09 27.74 -15.50
CA GLN A 426 21.96 27.98 -14.60
C GLN A 426 21.59 26.76 -13.76
N VAL A 427 22.12 25.59 -14.12
CA VAL A 427 21.87 24.34 -13.42
C VAL A 427 22.47 24.43 -12.01
N ASN A 428 21.62 24.26 -11.01
CA ASN A 428 22.01 24.32 -9.60
C ASN A 428 21.87 22.96 -8.88
N LYS A 429 21.15 22.02 -9.50
CA LYS A 429 21.00 20.64 -9.04
C LYS A 429 21.15 19.65 -10.20
N LEU A 430 21.99 18.64 -9.98
CA LEU A 430 22.26 17.57 -10.94
C LEU A 430 22.12 16.22 -10.25
N VAL A 431 21.34 15.34 -10.88
CA VAL A 431 21.14 13.96 -10.45
C VAL A 431 21.54 13.02 -11.57
N ILE A 432 22.41 12.05 -11.29
CA ILE A 432 22.79 11.00 -12.22
C ILE A 432 22.43 9.65 -11.62
N ASP A 433 21.52 8.96 -12.28
CA ASP A 433 21.13 7.58 -12.00
C ASP A 433 21.44 6.72 -13.23
N SER A 434 22.73 6.46 -13.43
CA SER A 434 23.25 5.67 -14.54
C SER A 434 24.58 5.03 -14.19
N LYS A 435 24.66 3.70 -14.39
CA LYS A 435 25.90 2.92 -14.23
C LYS A 435 26.89 3.08 -15.40
N LYS A 436 26.50 3.79 -16.46
CA LYS A 436 27.19 3.77 -17.77
C LYS A 436 28.18 4.92 -17.96
N PHE A 437 28.08 5.98 -17.15
CA PHE A 437 29.04 7.10 -17.20
C PHE A 437 30.43 6.64 -16.73
N ARG A 438 31.47 7.36 -17.12
CA ARG A 438 32.85 7.25 -16.58
C ARG A 438 33.17 8.42 -15.66
N VAL A 439 34.19 8.29 -14.82
CA VAL A 439 34.57 9.34 -13.84
C VAL A 439 34.94 10.65 -14.55
N ASN A 440 35.74 10.57 -15.62
CA ASN A 440 36.11 11.75 -16.41
C ASN A 440 34.89 12.44 -17.04
N GLU A 441 33.86 11.67 -17.37
CA GLU A 441 32.61 12.16 -17.94
C GLU A 441 31.81 12.95 -16.90
N ILE A 442 31.76 12.46 -15.65
CA ILE A 442 31.21 13.21 -14.52
C ILE A 442 32.00 14.50 -14.26
N LEU A 443 33.34 14.44 -14.23
CA LEU A 443 34.17 15.62 -13.98
C LEU A 443 33.97 16.69 -15.07
N ASN A 444 33.86 16.29 -16.33
CA ASN A 444 33.50 17.20 -17.43
C ASN A 444 32.14 17.86 -17.20
N LEU A 445 31.12 17.11 -16.76
CA LEU A 445 29.78 17.66 -16.52
C LEU A 445 29.77 18.68 -15.37
N ILE A 446 30.51 18.39 -14.30
CA ILE A 446 30.68 19.30 -13.16
C ILE A 446 31.41 20.58 -13.60
N GLU A 447 32.47 20.45 -14.42
CA GLU A 447 33.23 21.61 -14.91
C GLU A 447 32.36 22.56 -15.73
N VAL A 448 31.45 22.03 -16.56
CA VAL A 448 30.55 22.84 -17.40
C VAL A 448 29.28 23.33 -16.68
N THR A 449 29.08 22.97 -15.41
CA THR A 449 27.97 23.43 -14.55
C THR A 449 28.47 24.27 -13.36
N PRO A 450 29.01 25.48 -13.61
CA PRO A 450 29.76 26.26 -12.60
C PRO A 450 28.95 26.78 -11.40
N ASN A 451 27.61 26.65 -11.43
CA ASN A 451 26.71 27.06 -10.34
C ASN A 451 26.04 25.88 -9.63
N LEU A 452 26.52 24.66 -9.89
CA LEU A 452 26.04 23.45 -9.24
C LEU A 452 26.29 23.53 -7.72
N LYS A 453 25.20 23.44 -6.94
CA LYS A 453 25.22 23.44 -5.47
C LYS A 453 24.88 22.09 -4.86
N THR A 454 24.02 21.33 -5.53
CA THR A 454 23.57 20.01 -5.08
C THR A 454 23.85 18.97 -6.16
N PHE A 455 24.55 17.90 -5.78
CA PHE A 455 24.92 16.82 -6.70
C PHE A 455 24.57 15.46 -6.10
N GLN A 456 23.88 14.60 -6.88
CA GLN A 456 23.48 13.27 -6.45
C GLN A 456 23.92 12.21 -7.46
N LEU A 457 24.55 11.14 -6.97
CA LEU A 457 25.03 10.00 -7.75
C LEU A 457 24.40 8.70 -7.24
N PHE A 458 23.60 8.06 -8.09
CA PHE A 458 22.97 6.77 -7.82
C PHE A 458 23.69 5.66 -8.63
N TYR A 459 24.14 4.61 -7.95
CA TYR A 459 24.80 3.40 -8.50
C TYR A 459 26.14 3.60 -9.24
N TYR A 460 27.19 3.97 -8.50
CA TYR A 460 28.55 4.06 -9.04
C TYR A 460 29.58 3.31 -8.19
N SER A 461 30.51 2.60 -8.85
CA SER A 461 31.69 2.00 -8.22
C SER A 461 32.91 2.44 -9.03
N PHE A 462 33.93 2.98 -8.37
CA PHE A 462 35.12 3.49 -9.02
C PHE A 462 36.16 2.38 -9.17
N ASP A 463 36.80 2.33 -10.32
CA ASP A 463 38.04 1.57 -10.47
C ASP A 463 39.15 2.30 -9.71
N GLU A 464 39.41 1.87 -8.47
CA GLU A 464 40.41 2.47 -7.57
C GLU A 464 41.79 2.60 -8.21
N SER A 465 42.14 1.71 -9.15
CA SER A 465 43.44 1.72 -9.83
C SER A 465 43.63 2.95 -10.73
N ARG A 466 42.53 3.62 -11.10
CA ARG A 466 42.53 4.78 -12.00
C ARG A 466 42.31 6.11 -11.27
N LEU A 467 41.85 6.09 -10.00
CA LEU A 467 41.60 7.32 -9.22
C LEU A 467 42.84 8.21 -9.13
N LYS A 468 44.02 7.64 -8.90
CA LYS A 468 45.27 8.39 -8.83
C LYS A 468 45.64 9.11 -10.14
N LEU A 469 45.44 8.44 -11.27
CA LEU A 469 45.63 9.05 -12.60
C LEU A 469 44.64 10.19 -12.87
N ILE A 470 43.44 10.11 -12.27
CA ILE A 470 42.41 11.13 -12.37
C ILE A 470 42.75 12.33 -11.48
N GLU A 471 43.25 12.11 -10.25
CA GLU A 471 43.70 13.18 -9.35
C GLU A 471 44.84 14.03 -9.94
N GLU A 472 45.69 13.41 -10.75
CA GLU A 472 46.78 14.06 -11.49
C GLU A 472 46.31 14.76 -12.79
N SER A 473 45.03 14.61 -13.17
CA SER A 473 44.50 15.20 -14.42
C SER A 473 44.18 16.69 -14.28
N GLU A 474 44.37 17.45 -15.37
CA GLU A 474 44.07 18.89 -15.42
C GLU A 474 42.60 19.17 -15.09
N ILE A 475 41.68 18.28 -15.49
CA ILE A 475 40.25 18.47 -15.26
C ILE A 475 39.87 18.33 -13.78
N TYR A 476 40.50 17.40 -13.05
CA TYR A 476 40.29 17.26 -11.61
C TYR A 476 40.74 18.52 -10.87
N GLN A 477 41.92 19.04 -11.21
CA GLN A 477 42.44 20.29 -10.64
C GLN A 477 41.55 21.51 -10.99
N SER A 478 40.99 21.54 -12.21
CA SER A 478 40.04 22.57 -12.64
C SER A 478 38.76 22.53 -11.80
N VAL A 479 38.18 21.34 -11.60
CA VAL A 479 36.96 21.14 -10.81
C VAL A 479 37.19 21.55 -9.35
N ILE A 480 38.29 21.15 -8.71
CA ILE A 480 38.62 21.54 -7.32
C ILE A 480 38.58 23.06 -7.14
N ASN A 481 39.18 23.80 -8.07
CA ASN A 481 39.29 25.26 -7.96
C ASN A 481 37.96 25.98 -8.22
N LYS A 482 37.11 25.43 -9.09
CA LYS A 482 35.90 26.10 -9.58
C LYS A 482 34.61 25.67 -8.87
N ASN A 483 34.57 24.48 -8.27
CA ASN A 483 33.32 23.95 -7.75
C ASN A 483 32.77 24.73 -6.55
N LYS A 484 31.44 24.70 -6.44
CA LYS A 484 30.63 25.34 -5.39
C LYS A 484 29.66 24.34 -4.76
N ILE A 485 29.95 23.05 -4.86
CA ILE A 485 29.06 22.00 -4.36
C ILE A 485 29.09 22.06 -2.83
N GLU A 486 27.91 22.27 -2.26
CA GLU A 486 27.70 22.35 -0.82
C GLU A 486 27.00 21.09 -0.30
N ASN A 487 26.22 20.41 -1.16
CA ASN A 487 25.50 19.18 -0.84
C ASN A 487 25.83 18.08 -1.83
N PHE A 488 26.35 16.95 -1.34
CA PHE A 488 26.69 15.80 -2.16
C PHE A 488 26.06 14.52 -1.58
N GLN A 489 25.45 13.71 -2.44
CA GLN A 489 24.86 12.42 -2.07
C GLN A 489 25.36 11.31 -2.99
N ILE A 490 25.84 10.21 -2.40
CA ILE A 490 26.24 9.00 -3.11
C ILE A 490 25.82 7.75 -2.34
N ILE A 491 24.74 7.10 -2.77
CA ILE A 491 24.05 6.08 -1.95
C ILE A 491 24.78 4.71 -1.95
N HIS A 492 25.73 4.49 -2.86
CA HIS A 492 26.45 3.20 -2.95
C HIS A 492 27.62 3.08 -1.94
N CYS A 493 28.02 1.84 -1.62
CA CYS A 493 29.07 1.54 -0.64
C CYS A 493 30.46 2.01 -1.10
N CYS A 494 30.92 3.16 -0.57
CA CYS A 494 32.21 3.74 -0.94
C CYS A 494 33.37 3.17 -0.10
N SER A 495 34.54 3.01 -0.72
CA SER A 495 35.82 2.71 -0.07
C SER A 495 36.47 3.96 0.51
N LEU A 496 37.48 3.79 1.36
CA LEU A 496 38.22 4.92 1.93
C LEU A 496 38.86 5.82 0.86
N LYS A 497 39.35 5.22 -0.23
CA LYS A 497 39.94 5.97 -1.34
C LYS A 497 38.91 6.78 -2.11
N GLU A 498 37.74 6.21 -2.37
CA GLU A 498 36.64 6.92 -3.04
C GLU A 498 36.18 8.11 -2.21
N ILE A 499 36.06 7.93 -0.90
CA ILE A 499 35.68 9.00 0.02
C ILE A 499 36.74 10.10 0.07
N SER A 500 38.02 9.74 0.22
CA SER A 500 39.12 10.69 0.16
C SER A 500 39.13 11.47 -1.16
N PHE A 501 38.89 10.79 -2.28
CA PHE A 501 38.85 11.40 -3.60
C PHE A 501 37.77 12.49 -3.69
N PHE A 502 36.55 12.21 -3.21
CA PHE A 502 35.44 13.18 -3.24
C PHE A 502 35.61 14.33 -2.24
N MET A 503 36.12 14.05 -1.04
CA MET A 503 36.37 15.08 -0.03
C MET A 503 37.41 16.09 -0.51
N ASN A 504 38.45 15.62 -1.20
CA ASN A 504 39.44 16.49 -1.84
C ASN A 504 38.84 17.24 -3.04
N LEU A 505 37.96 16.57 -3.80
CA LEU A 505 37.31 17.16 -4.97
C LEU A 505 36.34 18.28 -4.60
N PHE A 506 35.64 18.18 -3.47
CA PHE A 506 34.61 19.13 -3.03
C PHE A 506 35.00 19.83 -1.71
N PRO A 507 35.99 20.73 -1.70
CA PRO A 507 36.52 21.33 -0.47
C PRO A 507 35.54 22.29 0.25
N LYS A 508 34.39 22.60 -0.36
CA LYS A 508 33.34 23.47 0.21
C LYS A 508 32.11 22.69 0.70
N LEU A 509 32.23 21.36 0.79
CA LEU A 509 31.13 20.50 1.16
C LEU A 509 30.64 20.82 2.58
N LYS A 510 29.33 21.03 2.73
CA LYS A 510 28.66 21.29 4.01
C LYS A 510 27.76 20.13 4.42
N SER A 511 27.19 19.44 3.45
CA SER A 511 26.33 18.28 3.64
C SER A 511 26.84 17.13 2.79
N PHE A 512 27.11 15.99 3.41
CA PHE A 512 27.51 14.78 2.70
C PHE A 512 26.61 13.61 3.10
N GLU A 513 26.08 12.89 2.12
CA GLU A 513 25.34 11.66 2.35
C GLU A 513 25.97 10.51 1.58
N THR A 514 26.32 9.41 2.27
CA THR A 514 27.09 8.32 1.65
C THR A 514 26.75 6.93 2.20
N GLY A 515 26.87 5.89 1.37
CA GLY A 515 26.96 4.50 1.86
C GLY A 515 28.42 4.08 2.09
N LEU A 516 28.70 3.19 3.06
CA LEU A 516 30.07 2.76 3.36
C LEU A 516 30.37 1.29 3.03
N SER A 517 31.60 1.02 2.57
CA SER A 517 32.14 -0.33 2.49
C SER A 517 32.28 -0.96 3.88
N LYS A 518 31.62 -2.10 4.08
CA LYS A 518 31.61 -2.86 5.34
C LYS A 518 33.02 -3.24 5.84
N LYS A 519 34.00 -3.40 4.94
CA LYS A 519 35.37 -3.82 5.28
C LYS A 519 36.22 -2.69 5.87
N GLU A 520 35.97 -1.46 5.45
CA GLU A 520 36.79 -0.29 5.79
C GLU A 520 36.06 0.71 6.68
N PHE A 521 34.84 0.37 7.11
CA PHE A 521 33.94 1.22 7.90
C PHE A 521 34.65 2.02 9.00
N ILE A 522 35.43 1.36 9.87
CA ILE A 522 36.12 2.04 10.98
C ILE A 522 37.17 3.03 10.48
N PHE A 523 37.95 2.67 9.45
CA PHE A 523 39.00 3.54 8.89
C PHE A 523 38.40 4.73 8.15
N ILE A 524 37.28 4.52 7.46
CA ILE A 524 36.53 5.57 6.80
C ILE A 524 36.00 6.55 7.82
N ILE A 525 35.31 6.07 8.86
CA ILE A 525 34.81 6.92 9.94
C ILE A 525 35.99 7.69 10.55
N GLN A 526 37.09 7.05 10.92
CA GLN A 526 38.26 7.75 11.45
C GLN A 526 38.83 8.82 10.49
N TYR A 527 38.95 8.51 9.20
CA TYR A 527 39.42 9.47 8.20
C TYR A 527 38.47 10.67 8.06
N LEU A 528 37.17 10.40 7.97
CA LEU A 528 36.11 11.40 7.94
C LEU A 528 36.18 12.28 9.20
N LEU A 529 36.35 11.68 10.38
CA LEU A 529 36.44 12.41 11.65
C LEU A 529 37.68 13.29 11.78
N LEU A 530 38.81 12.89 11.19
CA LEU A 530 40.06 13.65 11.26
C LEU A 530 40.13 14.79 10.22
N ASN A 531 39.41 14.68 9.10
CA ASN A 531 39.54 15.59 7.97
C ASN A 531 38.28 16.44 7.69
N MET A 532 37.17 16.26 8.41
CA MET A 532 35.87 16.92 8.14
C MET A 532 35.43 18.00 9.13
N ALA A 533 36.36 18.69 9.81
CA ALA A 533 36.02 19.77 10.76
C ALA A 533 35.19 20.95 10.17
N HIS A 534 34.99 20.98 8.85
CA HIS A 534 34.21 22.00 8.13
C HIS A 534 32.83 21.51 7.66
N LEU A 535 32.49 20.22 7.84
CA LEU A 535 31.22 19.65 7.42
C LEU A 535 30.14 19.92 8.47
N ASN A 536 28.96 20.42 8.06
CA ASN A 536 27.85 20.74 8.96
C ASN A 536 26.93 19.54 9.19
N PHE A 537 26.80 18.65 8.20
CA PHE A 537 25.91 17.50 8.24
C PHE A 537 26.50 16.31 7.47
N LEU A 538 26.56 15.14 8.11
CA LEU A 538 26.92 13.86 7.51
C LEU A 538 25.78 12.87 7.74
N CYS A 539 25.30 12.23 6.68
CA CYS A 539 24.40 11.09 6.79
C CYS A 539 25.07 9.86 6.16
N ILE A 540 25.14 8.77 6.90
CA ILE A 540 25.68 7.51 6.42
C ILE A 540 24.52 6.53 6.32
N LYS A 541 24.24 6.07 5.10
CA LYS A 541 23.08 5.24 4.81
C LYS A 541 23.36 3.74 5.04
N HIS A 542 22.38 3.02 5.57
CA HIS A 542 22.34 1.56 5.68
C HIS A 542 23.46 0.92 6.54
N LEU A 543 23.74 1.48 7.72
CA LEU A 543 24.56 0.85 8.75
C LEU A 543 23.85 -0.36 9.37
N SER A 544 24.54 -1.50 9.37
CA SER A 544 24.09 -2.66 10.14
C SER A 544 24.26 -2.44 11.65
N GLU A 545 23.31 -2.95 12.44
CA GLU A 545 23.35 -2.94 13.92
C GLU A 545 24.69 -3.39 14.54
N ILE A 546 25.43 -4.30 13.89
CA ILE A 546 26.74 -4.81 14.35
C ILE A 546 27.80 -3.70 14.47
N TYR A 547 27.67 -2.62 13.70
CA TYR A 547 28.60 -1.50 13.75
C TYR A 547 28.21 -0.46 14.80
N LEU A 548 26.98 -0.50 15.33
CA LEU A 548 26.48 0.44 16.35
C LEU A 548 27.26 0.33 17.65
N ASP A 549 27.48 -0.89 18.14
CA ASP A 549 28.27 -1.12 19.36
C ASP A 549 29.71 -0.64 19.19
N LYS A 550 30.28 -0.76 17.98
CA LYS A 550 31.65 -0.30 17.68
C LYS A 550 31.74 1.21 17.58
N ILE A 551 30.70 1.87 17.05
CA ILE A 551 30.60 3.34 16.96
C ILE A 551 30.44 3.91 18.37
N ASN A 552 29.55 3.34 19.18
CA ASN A 552 29.36 3.72 20.57
C ASN A 552 30.66 3.59 21.38
N LEU A 553 31.38 2.48 21.22
CA LEU A 553 32.71 2.30 21.83
C LEU A 553 33.77 3.30 21.32
N LEU A 554 33.75 3.67 20.04
CA LEU A 554 34.65 4.68 19.46
C LEU A 554 34.35 6.09 19.97
N ILE A 555 33.06 6.41 20.14
CA ILE A 555 32.57 7.68 20.70
C ILE A 555 32.94 7.77 22.19
N GLU A 556 32.78 6.69 22.95
CA GLU A 556 33.10 6.64 24.38
C GLU A 556 34.62 6.68 24.66
N SER A 557 35.43 6.14 23.75
CA SER A 557 36.89 5.99 23.95
C SER A 557 37.73 7.16 23.44
N ASN A 558 37.20 8.06 22.61
CA ASN A 558 37.93 9.18 22.04
C ASN A 558 37.15 10.50 22.17
N ASN A 559 37.80 11.53 22.72
CA ASN A 559 37.31 12.93 22.81
C ASN A 559 37.08 13.62 21.44
N LEU A 560 37.09 12.88 20.33
CA LEU A 560 37.08 13.37 18.95
C LEU A 560 35.72 13.96 18.49
N PHE A 561 34.66 13.85 19.31
CA PHE A 561 33.30 14.29 18.97
C PHE A 561 32.72 15.41 19.83
N LYS A 562 33.54 16.12 20.63
CA LYS A 562 33.02 17.22 21.46
C LYS A 562 32.28 18.30 20.68
N ASP A 563 32.63 18.46 19.41
CA ASP A 563 32.07 19.46 18.52
C ASP A 563 31.02 18.91 17.55
N TYR A 564 30.51 17.67 17.71
CA TYR A 564 29.51 17.05 16.82
C TYR A 564 28.45 16.22 17.59
N SER A 565 27.18 16.36 17.22
CA SER A 565 26.07 15.53 17.70
C SER A 565 25.84 14.35 16.74
N ILE A 566 25.50 13.17 17.27
CA ILE A 566 25.38 11.92 16.52
C ILE A 566 24.03 11.26 16.81
N LYS A 567 23.36 10.74 15.78
CA LYS A 567 22.07 10.05 15.94
C LYS A 567 21.90 8.91 14.94
N LEU A 568 21.24 7.84 15.36
CA LEU A 568 20.86 6.74 14.48
C LEU A 568 19.34 6.71 14.31
N ILE A 569 18.87 6.66 13.06
CA ILE A 569 17.44 6.55 12.72
C ILE A 569 17.33 5.59 11.53
N ASP A 570 16.52 4.53 11.64
CA ASP A 570 16.24 3.57 10.56
C ASP A 570 17.49 3.04 9.82
N ASP A 571 18.47 2.52 10.59
CA ASP A 571 19.77 2.03 10.10
C ASP A 571 20.70 3.11 9.47
N ASP A 572 20.37 4.39 9.57
CA ASP A 572 21.20 5.49 9.06
C ASP A 572 21.85 6.30 10.20
N LEU A 573 23.13 6.63 10.06
CA LEU A 573 23.90 7.42 11.04
C LEU A 573 24.00 8.88 10.61
N PHE A 574 23.49 9.78 11.44
CA PHE A 574 23.48 11.22 11.25
C PHE A 574 24.50 11.89 12.19
N LEU A 575 25.30 12.82 11.67
CA LEU A 575 26.24 13.62 12.45
C LEU A 575 26.16 15.11 12.06
N TRP A 576 26.20 16.04 13.04
CA TRP A 576 26.19 17.49 12.77
C TRP A 576 26.99 18.31 13.79
N CYS A 577 27.61 19.42 13.38
CA CYS A 577 28.58 20.18 14.20
C CYS A 577 27.93 21.11 15.26
N ILE A 578 28.44 21.09 16.50
CA ILE A 578 28.00 21.83 17.69
C ILE A 578 28.74 23.19 17.84
N ALA A 579 30.01 23.31 17.44
CA ALA A 579 30.87 24.49 17.69
C ALA A 579 30.50 25.76 16.89
N SER A 580 29.48 25.73 16.05
CA SER A 580 29.02 26.88 15.26
C SER A 580 28.19 27.91 16.04
N LEU A 581 28.10 27.78 17.38
CA LEU A 581 27.24 28.59 18.25
C LEU A 581 27.99 29.00 19.54
N ASN A 582 28.79 30.06 19.49
CA ASN A 582 29.50 30.61 20.67
C ASN A 582 28.67 31.68 21.40
N PHE A 583 28.57 31.60 22.73
CA PHE A 583 28.57 32.76 23.64
C PHE A 583 29.04 32.36 25.05
N THR A 584 29.90 33.20 25.64
CA THR A 584 30.52 33.14 26.97
C THR A 584 30.13 34.38 27.78
N ASP A 585 29.69 34.22 29.04
CA ASP A 585 30.21 34.91 30.25
C ASP A 585 29.24 34.84 31.46
N LEU A 586 29.64 34.07 32.48
CA LEU A 586 29.49 34.27 33.96
C LEU A 586 28.09 34.30 34.63
N PRO A 587 28.00 34.05 35.97
CA PRO A 587 28.54 32.96 36.78
C PRO A 587 27.47 32.25 37.67
N SER A 588 27.93 31.23 38.38
CA SER A 588 27.25 30.30 39.29
C SER A 588 26.72 30.90 40.61
N ASP A 589 25.64 30.31 41.17
CA ASP A 589 25.66 29.77 42.55
C ASP A 589 24.45 28.88 42.93
N ASN A 590 24.78 27.74 43.56
CA ASN A 590 24.09 26.91 44.58
C ASN A 590 22.56 26.73 44.61
N LEU A 591 22.11 25.47 44.58
CA LEU A 591 21.57 24.79 45.77
C LEU A 591 21.32 23.29 45.54
N SER A 592 21.85 22.49 46.47
CA SER A 592 21.71 21.04 46.62
C SER A 592 20.49 20.67 47.47
N ASP A 593 20.19 19.37 47.43
CA ASP A 593 19.41 18.56 48.39
C ASP A 593 17.90 18.40 48.12
N VAL A 594 17.48 17.16 47.81
CA VAL A 594 17.00 16.18 48.81
C VAL A 594 16.68 14.85 48.10
N VAL A 595 17.24 13.77 48.63
CA VAL A 595 16.90 12.37 48.35
C VAL A 595 15.75 11.97 49.26
N ASP A 596 14.79 11.18 48.77
CA ASP A 596 14.18 10.18 49.65
C ASP A 596 13.75 8.89 48.96
N LYS A 597 13.98 7.80 49.71
CA LYS A 597 13.67 6.40 49.39
C LYS A 597 12.28 6.07 49.95
N ASP A 598 11.49 5.27 49.24
CA ASP A 598 10.86 4.10 49.88
C ASP A 598 10.24 3.10 48.88
N SER A 599 10.27 1.85 49.33
CA SER A 599 10.14 0.59 48.60
C SER A 599 8.72 0.03 48.47
N ALA A 600 8.46 -0.78 47.43
CA ALA A 600 7.64 -2.00 47.57
C ALA A 600 7.92 -3.05 46.46
N SER A 601 8.40 -4.19 46.94
CA SER A 601 8.71 -5.51 46.35
C SER A 601 7.74 -6.12 45.32
N VAL A 602 8.29 -6.62 44.21
CA VAL A 602 7.73 -7.70 43.38
C VAL A 602 8.61 -8.95 43.50
N LYS A 603 8.01 -10.08 43.90
CA LYS A 603 8.68 -11.40 44.00
C LYS A 603 9.05 -11.91 42.61
N THR A 604 10.34 -12.14 42.38
CA THR A 604 10.89 -12.82 41.22
C THR A 604 10.67 -14.34 41.35
N LEU A 605 9.91 -14.94 40.42
CA LEU A 605 9.91 -16.38 40.20
C LEU A 605 11.13 -16.73 39.34
N SER A 606 12.15 -17.33 39.95
CA SER A 606 13.31 -17.87 39.26
C SER A 606 12.92 -19.10 38.44
N LEU A 607 12.98 -18.99 37.11
CA LEU A 607 12.94 -20.13 36.20
C LEU A 607 14.33 -20.79 36.18
N GLU A 608 14.53 -21.86 36.96
CA GLU A 608 15.62 -22.78 36.69
C GLU A 608 15.35 -23.46 35.34
N GLN A 609 16.13 -23.11 34.31
CA GLN A 609 16.16 -23.83 33.04
C GLN A 609 17.05 -25.07 33.21
N SER A 610 16.44 -26.25 33.22
CA SER A 610 17.19 -27.51 33.06
C SER A 610 17.88 -27.53 31.69
N ALA A 611 19.18 -27.82 31.66
CA ALA A 611 19.96 -27.92 30.43
C ALA A 611 19.31 -28.90 29.41
N PRO A 612 19.42 -28.64 28.09
CA PRO A 612 18.91 -29.53 27.04
C PRO A 612 19.51 -30.93 27.20
N LYS A 613 18.67 -31.98 27.18
CA LYS A 613 19.13 -33.37 27.36
C LYS A 613 19.68 -34.02 26.08
N CYS A 614 19.48 -33.40 24.92
CA CYS A 614 19.77 -33.98 23.61
C CYS A 614 20.97 -33.29 22.95
N SER A 615 21.77 -34.05 22.19
CA SER A 615 22.88 -33.49 21.42
C SER A 615 22.37 -32.79 20.16
N SER A 616 23.19 -31.95 19.52
CA SER A 616 22.82 -31.26 18.27
C SER A 616 22.43 -32.22 17.13
N LYS A 617 22.97 -33.45 17.15
CA LYS A 617 22.65 -34.50 16.18
C LYS A 617 21.25 -35.10 16.37
N ASP A 618 20.66 -34.92 17.54
CA ASP A 618 19.34 -35.46 17.90
C ASP A 618 18.19 -34.48 17.58
N LEU A 619 18.52 -33.26 17.13
CA LEU A 619 17.53 -32.23 16.78
C LEU A 619 17.04 -32.40 15.33
N PRO A 620 15.72 -32.34 15.07
CA PRO A 620 15.19 -32.47 13.72
C PRO A 620 15.55 -31.25 12.85
N ASN A 621 15.84 -31.48 11.57
CA ASN A 621 16.05 -30.41 10.61
C ASN A 621 14.71 -29.76 10.25
N LEU A 622 14.53 -28.49 10.58
CA LEU A 622 13.27 -27.77 10.40
C LEU A 622 12.81 -27.64 8.95
N TYR A 623 13.70 -27.85 7.98
CA TYR A 623 13.35 -27.87 6.56
C TYR A 623 12.39 -29.02 6.21
N ASP A 624 12.54 -30.18 6.83
CA ASP A 624 11.73 -31.38 6.56
C ASP A 624 11.07 -31.99 7.80
N ALA A 625 11.26 -31.40 8.99
CA ALA A 625 10.70 -31.93 10.23
C ALA A 625 9.17 -32.11 10.15
N SER A 626 8.72 -33.31 10.47
CA SER A 626 7.29 -33.64 10.63
C SER A 626 6.76 -33.14 11.97
N ILE A 627 5.43 -32.95 12.07
CA ILE A 627 4.78 -32.59 13.34
C ILE A 627 5.10 -33.63 14.42
N LYS A 628 5.16 -34.92 14.04
CA LYS A 628 5.51 -36.01 14.95
C LYS A 628 6.93 -35.89 15.48
N GLU A 629 7.92 -35.63 14.64
CA GLU A 629 9.32 -35.45 15.08
C GLU A 629 9.47 -34.25 16.02
N LEU A 630 8.75 -33.16 15.73
CA LEU A 630 8.73 -31.99 16.60
C LEU A 630 8.11 -32.30 17.96
N GLN A 631 6.98 -33.01 18.00
CA GLN A 631 6.37 -33.47 19.26
C GLN A 631 7.28 -34.44 20.03
N ASP A 632 7.95 -35.36 19.34
CA ASP A 632 8.87 -36.31 19.99
C ASP A 632 10.05 -35.55 20.64
N GLY A 633 10.56 -34.50 20.00
CA GLY A 633 11.58 -33.60 20.55
C GLY A 633 11.10 -32.82 21.79
N LEU A 634 9.90 -32.24 21.72
CA LEU A 634 9.26 -31.54 22.85
C LEU A 634 9.01 -32.49 24.03
N LYS A 635 8.53 -33.71 23.77
CA LYS A 635 8.27 -34.74 24.79
C LYS A 635 9.55 -35.20 25.49
N LYS A 636 10.66 -35.29 24.76
CA LYS A 636 11.97 -35.67 25.30
C LYS A 636 12.69 -34.51 26.00
N ASN A 637 12.11 -33.30 26.00
CA ASN A 637 12.77 -32.07 26.43
C ASN A 637 14.11 -31.84 25.70
N CYS A 638 14.17 -32.17 24.40
CA CYS A 638 15.32 -31.79 23.57
C CYS A 638 15.33 -30.29 23.28
N PHE A 639 14.14 -29.69 23.17
CA PHE A 639 13.88 -28.26 23.02
C PHE A 639 12.49 -27.95 23.58
N THR A 640 12.18 -26.68 23.76
CA THR A 640 10.87 -26.18 24.21
C THR A 640 10.07 -25.58 23.05
N SER A 641 8.77 -25.35 23.24
CA SER A 641 7.95 -24.64 22.26
C SER A 641 8.45 -23.20 22.04
N VAL A 642 9.00 -22.56 23.07
CA VAL A 642 9.67 -21.25 22.94
C VAL A 642 10.88 -21.33 22.01
N ASP A 643 11.73 -22.35 22.16
CA ASP A 643 12.89 -22.53 21.26
C ASP A 643 12.44 -22.77 19.82
N LEU A 644 11.36 -23.55 19.64
CA LEU A 644 10.79 -23.84 18.32
C LEU A 644 10.20 -22.59 17.64
N VAL A 645 9.47 -21.74 18.38
CA VAL A 645 8.95 -20.47 17.87
C VAL A 645 10.09 -19.54 17.45
N ASN A 646 11.11 -19.37 18.31
CA ASN A 646 12.28 -18.54 17.99
C ASN A 646 13.03 -19.05 16.74
N ALA A 647 13.17 -20.37 16.59
CA ALA A 647 13.81 -20.95 15.42
C ALA A 647 13.02 -20.68 14.13
N TYR A 648 11.69 -20.77 14.16
CA TYR A 648 10.87 -20.43 12.99
C TYR A 648 10.87 -18.93 12.68
N ILE A 649 10.83 -18.04 13.68
CA ILE A 649 10.95 -16.59 13.47
C ILE A 649 12.30 -16.27 12.79
N ALA A 650 13.41 -16.83 13.28
CA ALA A 650 14.72 -16.64 12.65
C ALA A 650 14.77 -17.12 11.19
N ARG A 651 14.08 -18.23 10.87
CA ARG A 651 13.96 -18.72 9.49
C ARG A 651 13.13 -17.78 8.61
N ILE A 652 12.04 -17.22 9.15
CA ILE A 652 11.21 -16.24 8.44
C ILE A 652 12.04 -14.98 8.16
N ASP A 653 12.74 -14.44 9.16
CA ASP A 653 13.57 -13.25 9.02
C ASP A 653 14.67 -13.41 7.95
N GLU A 654 15.21 -14.62 7.78
CA GLU A 654 16.28 -14.92 6.83
C GLU A 654 15.83 -14.81 5.36
N VAL A 655 14.60 -15.20 5.04
CA VAL A 655 14.16 -15.39 3.63
C VAL A 655 12.91 -14.62 3.22
N ASN A 656 12.11 -14.15 4.17
CA ASN A 656 10.80 -13.58 3.86
C ASN A 656 10.91 -12.16 3.27
N LEU A 657 11.55 -11.25 4.00
CA LEU A 657 11.83 -9.87 3.58
C LEU A 657 13.34 -9.60 3.41
N LYS A 658 14.18 -10.56 3.78
CA LYS A 658 15.63 -10.56 3.53
C LYS A 658 15.99 -11.67 2.55
N GLY A 659 17.25 -11.72 2.16
CA GLY A 659 17.78 -12.75 1.27
C GLY A 659 17.01 -12.77 -0.06
N PRO A 660 16.32 -13.88 -0.42
CA PRO A 660 15.53 -14.01 -1.64
C PRO A 660 14.22 -13.20 -1.66
N THR A 661 13.82 -12.56 -0.55
CA THR A 661 12.59 -11.75 -0.45
C THR A 661 11.36 -12.49 -0.97
N LEU A 662 11.00 -13.61 -0.33
CA LEU A 662 9.91 -14.47 -0.80
C LEU A 662 8.51 -13.94 -0.50
N HIS A 663 8.35 -12.99 0.43
CA HIS A 663 7.05 -12.41 0.85
C HIS A 663 5.99 -13.48 1.21
N ALA A 664 6.38 -14.60 1.81
CA ALA A 664 5.49 -15.68 2.21
C ALA A 664 4.65 -15.39 3.46
N VAL A 665 5.19 -14.64 4.42
CA VAL A 665 4.57 -14.30 5.71
C VAL A 665 4.28 -12.80 5.71
N ILE A 666 3.01 -12.43 5.84
CA ILE A 666 2.60 -11.01 5.83
C ILE A 666 2.66 -10.39 7.23
N GLU A 667 2.54 -11.20 8.27
CA GLU A 667 2.54 -10.72 9.66
C GLU A 667 2.94 -11.84 10.62
N ILE A 668 3.77 -11.55 11.61
CA ILE A 668 4.11 -12.47 12.71
C ILE A 668 3.26 -12.09 13.92
N SER A 669 2.75 -13.08 14.67
CA SER A 669 1.96 -12.85 15.87
C SER A 669 2.81 -12.29 17.01
N PRO A 670 2.50 -11.08 17.53
CA PRO A 670 3.11 -10.58 18.77
C PRO A 670 2.92 -11.50 19.98
N SER A 671 1.86 -12.32 19.99
CA SER A 671 1.54 -13.21 21.11
C SER A 671 2.13 -14.62 20.98
N ALA A 672 2.80 -14.96 19.88
CA ALA A 672 3.32 -16.32 19.62
C ALA A 672 4.22 -16.84 20.74
N LEU A 673 5.14 -16.01 21.26
CA LEU A 673 6.03 -16.40 22.36
C LEU A 673 5.28 -16.61 23.68
N LYS A 674 4.25 -15.79 23.97
CA LYS A 674 3.40 -15.96 25.15
C LYS A 674 2.61 -17.27 25.09
N ALA A 675 2.08 -17.61 23.90
CA ALA A 675 1.42 -18.89 23.67
C ALA A 675 2.39 -20.07 23.83
N ALA A 676 3.63 -19.93 23.35
CA ALA A 676 4.67 -20.94 23.51
C ALA A 676 5.02 -21.21 24.99
N ILE A 677 5.22 -20.15 25.79
CA ILE A 677 5.45 -20.25 27.24
C ILE A 677 4.30 -20.98 27.93
N SER A 678 3.06 -20.69 27.53
CA SER A 678 1.86 -21.33 28.08
C SER A 678 1.82 -22.82 27.73
N ALA A 679 2.12 -23.17 26.49
CA ALA A 679 2.20 -24.57 26.04
C ALA A 679 3.29 -25.35 26.79
N ASP A 680 4.47 -24.77 26.98
CA ASP A 680 5.57 -25.38 27.75
C ASP A 680 5.21 -25.55 29.23
N THR A 681 4.52 -24.58 29.84
CA THR A 681 4.05 -24.65 31.23
C THR A 681 3.06 -25.79 31.43
N LEU A 682 2.08 -25.91 30.53
CA LEU A 682 1.13 -27.03 30.53
C LEU A 682 1.85 -28.37 30.39
N ARG A 683 2.81 -28.46 29.46
CA ARG A 683 3.62 -29.69 29.26
C ARG A 683 4.40 -30.06 30.51
N LYS A 684 5.05 -29.10 31.17
CA LYS A 684 5.77 -29.32 32.45
C LYS A 684 4.83 -29.80 33.57
N SER A 685 3.57 -29.38 33.56
CA SER A 685 2.54 -29.87 34.49
C SER A 685 1.96 -31.24 34.13
N GLY A 686 2.46 -31.90 33.08
CA GLY A 686 1.97 -33.20 32.61
C GLY A 686 0.72 -33.12 31.72
N LYS A 687 0.29 -31.92 31.30
CA LYS A 687 -0.89 -31.71 30.46
C LYS A 687 -0.47 -31.44 29.01
N VAL A 688 -0.78 -32.39 28.12
CA VAL A 688 -0.60 -32.29 26.67
C VAL A 688 -1.98 -32.43 26.02
N LEU A 689 -2.39 -31.43 25.24
CA LEU A 689 -3.76 -31.33 24.73
C LEU A 689 -4.02 -32.22 23.51
N SER A 690 -3.06 -32.27 22.58
CA SER A 690 -3.18 -33.03 21.33
C SER A 690 -1.80 -33.23 20.68
N PRO A 691 -1.71 -33.92 19.53
CA PRO A 691 -0.51 -33.94 18.69
C PRO A 691 -0.04 -32.56 18.18
N LEU A 692 -0.85 -31.51 18.27
CA LEU A 692 -0.46 -30.14 17.91
C LEU A 692 -0.03 -29.29 19.12
N HIS A 693 -0.03 -29.82 20.34
CA HIS A 693 0.31 -29.06 21.54
C HIS A 693 1.71 -28.43 21.44
N GLY A 694 1.79 -27.10 21.42
CA GLY A 694 3.04 -26.36 21.33
C GLY A 694 3.69 -26.34 19.94
N ILE A 695 2.94 -26.66 18.88
CA ILE A 695 3.43 -26.65 17.48
C ILE A 695 3.07 -25.30 16.80
N PRO A 696 4.04 -24.58 16.21
CA PRO A 696 3.79 -23.33 15.49
C PRO A 696 3.18 -23.53 14.09
N ILE A 697 2.07 -22.84 13.82
CA ILE A 697 1.26 -22.94 12.59
C ILE A 697 1.00 -21.54 12.04
N LEU A 698 1.08 -21.38 10.71
CA LEU A 698 0.68 -20.13 10.03
C LEU A 698 -0.70 -20.26 9.39
N LEU A 699 -1.45 -19.17 9.39
CA LEU A 699 -2.79 -19.10 8.79
C LEU A 699 -2.80 -18.13 7.61
N LYS A 700 -3.52 -18.44 6.53
CA LYS A 700 -3.77 -17.46 5.47
C LYS A 700 -4.44 -16.21 6.03
N ASP A 701 -4.06 -15.03 5.54
CA ASP A 701 -4.50 -13.72 6.06
C ASP A 701 -6.00 -13.41 5.85
N ASN A 702 -6.77 -14.32 5.26
CA ASN A 702 -8.23 -14.26 5.23
C ASN A 702 -8.91 -15.09 6.34
N ILE A 703 -8.17 -15.76 7.22
CA ILE A 703 -8.70 -16.55 8.33
C ILE A 703 -8.65 -15.70 9.60
N ALA A 704 -9.80 -15.33 10.18
CA ALA A 704 -9.82 -14.48 11.36
C ALA A 704 -9.10 -15.09 12.56
N THR A 705 -8.39 -14.22 13.27
CA THR A 705 -7.87 -14.45 14.62
C THR A 705 -8.43 -13.37 15.54
N ARG A 706 -8.59 -13.68 16.82
CA ARG A 706 -9.05 -12.73 17.83
C ARG A 706 -8.11 -11.53 17.96
N CYS A 707 -8.67 -10.37 18.26
CA CYS A 707 -7.94 -9.10 18.23
C CYS A 707 -6.84 -8.98 19.30
N GLU A 708 -6.94 -9.71 20.41
CA GLU A 708 -5.99 -9.67 21.53
C GLU A 708 -4.61 -10.20 21.18
N ASP A 709 -4.49 -10.94 20.07
CA ASP A 709 -3.19 -11.38 19.56
C ASP A 709 -2.47 -10.30 18.75
N GLY A 710 -3.13 -9.19 18.42
CA GLY A 710 -2.53 -8.06 17.72
C GLY A 710 -2.24 -8.31 16.23
N MET A 711 -2.78 -9.38 15.65
CA MET A 711 -2.68 -9.67 14.22
C MET A 711 -3.89 -9.16 13.45
N ASN A 712 -3.68 -8.82 12.18
CA ASN A 712 -4.75 -8.42 11.28
C ASN A 712 -5.34 -9.62 10.51
N THR A 713 -6.46 -9.39 9.83
CA THR A 713 -7.06 -10.33 8.86
C THR A 713 -7.62 -9.48 7.73
N THR A 714 -6.83 -9.29 6.68
CA THR A 714 -7.09 -8.22 5.70
C THR A 714 -7.36 -8.72 4.28
N ALA A 715 -7.26 -10.04 4.05
CA ALA A 715 -7.26 -10.62 2.71
C ALA A 715 -6.23 -9.93 1.77
N GLY A 716 -5.13 -9.41 2.33
CA GLY A 716 -4.07 -8.72 1.60
C GLY A 716 -4.35 -7.24 1.26
N SER A 717 -5.54 -6.71 1.55
CA SER A 717 -5.91 -5.32 1.22
C SER A 717 -5.66 -4.37 2.40
N PHE A 718 -5.29 -3.11 2.13
CA PHE A 718 -5.24 -2.05 3.13
C PHE A 718 -6.64 -1.61 3.59
N ALA A 719 -7.67 -1.86 2.80
CA ALA A 719 -9.06 -1.54 3.16
C ALA A 719 -9.50 -2.17 4.49
N LEU A 720 -8.91 -3.31 4.86
CA LEU A 720 -9.21 -4.02 6.11
C LEU A 720 -8.10 -3.93 7.17
N LEU A 721 -7.05 -3.14 6.93
CA LEU A 721 -5.98 -2.97 7.91
C LEU A 721 -6.52 -2.34 9.21
N GLY A 722 -6.23 -2.97 10.35
CA GLY A 722 -6.73 -2.57 11.67
C GLY A 722 -8.19 -2.94 11.95
N SER A 723 -8.84 -3.74 11.10
CA SER A 723 -10.20 -4.22 11.35
C SER A 723 -10.26 -5.14 12.57
N ILE A 724 -11.33 -5.03 13.36
CA ILE A 724 -11.53 -5.83 14.56
C ILE A 724 -12.62 -6.88 14.29
N THR A 725 -12.20 -8.14 14.28
CA THR A 725 -13.09 -9.31 14.20
C THR A 725 -13.79 -9.54 15.55
N GLN A 726 -14.90 -10.29 15.53
CA GLN A 726 -15.62 -10.59 16.77
C GLN A 726 -14.81 -11.51 17.69
N ASP A 727 -14.20 -12.54 17.12
CA ASP A 727 -13.41 -13.58 17.79
C ASP A 727 -12.46 -14.28 16.78
N ASP A 728 -11.79 -15.34 17.21
CA ASP A 728 -11.16 -16.32 16.34
C ASP A 728 -12.19 -16.94 15.37
N SER A 729 -11.74 -17.24 14.14
CA SER A 729 -12.47 -18.19 13.30
C SER A 729 -12.54 -19.56 13.99
N THR A 730 -13.59 -20.34 13.71
CA THR A 730 -13.79 -21.67 14.32
C THR A 730 -12.56 -22.58 14.11
N VAL A 731 -11.89 -22.47 12.96
CA VAL A 731 -10.65 -23.22 12.68
C VAL A 731 -9.47 -22.77 13.54
N ALA A 732 -9.30 -21.46 13.76
CA ALA A 732 -8.26 -20.93 14.64
C ALA A 732 -8.53 -21.34 16.10
N GLU A 733 -9.80 -21.29 16.53
CA GLU A 733 -10.20 -21.74 17.87
C GLU A 733 -9.90 -23.23 18.07
N LYS A 734 -10.29 -24.11 17.13
CA LYS A 734 -9.98 -25.55 17.18
C LYS A 734 -8.47 -25.81 17.29
N LEU A 735 -7.66 -25.10 16.53
CA LEU A 735 -6.20 -25.21 16.61
C LEU A 735 -5.66 -24.82 18.00
N ARG A 736 -6.15 -23.73 18.58
CA ARG A 736 -5.74 -23.32 19.93
C ARG A 736 -6.21 -24.29 21.01
N ASN A 737 -7.43 -24.80 20.89
CA ASN A 737 -7.96 -25.81 21.81
C ASN A 737 -7.16 -27.12 21.73
N ALA A 738 -6.60 -27.43 20.56
CA ALA A 738 -5.63 -28.51 20.37
C ALA A 738 -4.22 -28.17 20.91
N GLY A 739 -3.98 -26.94 21.38
CA GLY A 739 -2.72 -26.47 21.93
C GLY A 739 -1.73 -25.94 20.89
N ALA A 740 -2.12 -25.77 19.63
CA ALA A 740 -1.26 -25.18 18.61
C ALA A 740 -0.96 -23.71 18.89
N ILE A 741 0.19 -23.25 18.41
CA ILE A 741 0.62 -21.85 18.49
C ILE A 741 0.39 -21.22 17.12
N ILE A 742 -0.46 -20.19 17.06
CA ILE A 742 -0.62 -19.41 15.84
C ILE A 742 0.58 -18.46 15.72
N LEU A 743 1.48 -18.77 14.79
CA LEU A 743 2.75 -18.08 14.60
C LEU A 743 2.57 -16.72 13.91
N GLY A 744 1.55 -16.59 13.06
CA GLY A 744 1.38 -15.42 12.18
C GLY A 744 0.43 -15.69 11.02
N LYS A 745 0.45 -14.78 10.05
CA LYS A 745 -0.39 -14.75 8.85
C LYS A 745 0.47 -14.91 7.59
N THR A 746 0.01 -15.70 6.64
CA THR A 746 0.67 -15.88 5.33
C THR A 746 0.06 -14.97 4.27
N ALA A 747 0.90 -14.52 3.35
CA ALA A 747 0.49 -13.73 2.19
C ALA A 747 -0.44 -14.54 1.26
N LEU A 748 -1.26 -13.83 0.49
CA LEU A 748 -2.19 -14.38 -0.49
C LEU A 748 -2.29 -13.49 -1.73
N SER A 749 -2.82 -14.03 -2.82
CA SER A 749 -3.43 -13.18 -3.86
C SER A 749 -4.58 -12.39 -3.22
N GLU A 750 -4.58 -11.08 -3.39
CA GLU A 750 -5.55 -10.17 -2.78
C GLU A 750 -7.01 -10.60 -3.00
N TRP A 751 -7.82 -10.52 -1.95
CA TRP A 751 -9.21 -10.98 -1.96
C TRP A 751 -9.37 -12.41 -2.46
N ALA A 752 -8.42 -13.26 -2.11
CA ALA A 752 -8.32 -14.65 -2.55
C ALA A 752 -8.39 -14.81 -4.09
N ASN A 753 -7.77 -13.86 -4.81
CA ASN A 753 -7.74 -13.76 -6.28
C ASN A 753 -9.06 -13.37 -6.95
N PHE A 754 -10.01 -12.79 -6.20
CA PHE A 754 -11.34 -12.43 -6.71
C PHE A 754 -11.56 -10.92 -6.93
N ARG A 755 -10.48 -10.12 -7.00
CA ARG A 755 -10.60 -8.69 -7.35
C ARG A 755 -10.75 -8.48 -8.86
N GLY A 756 -9.92 -9.11 -9.67
CA GLY A 756 -9.91 -8.94 -11.13
C GLY A 756 -9.09 -9.98 -11.86
N PHE A 757 -9.16 -9.98 -13.19
CA PHE A 757 -8.37 -10.88 -14.04
C PHE A 757 -6.94 -10.40 -14.21
N ASN A 758 -6.02 -11.33 -14.47
CA ASN A 758 -4.62 -11.07 -14.80
C ASN A 758 -3.85 -10.28 -13.72
N ILE A 759 -4.34 -10.27 -12.47
CA ILE A 759 -3.52 -9.85 -11.34
C ILE A 759 -2.54 -10.99 -11.04
N PRO A 760 -1.23 -10.71 -10.86
CA PRO A 760 -0.26 -11.74 -10.54
C PRO A 760 -0.62 -12.53 -9.29
N ASN A 761 -0.54 -13.85 -9.40
CA ASN A 761 -0.69 -14.74 -8.24
C ASN A 761 0.27 -14.35 -7.11
N GLY A 762 -0.21 -14.38 -5.86
CA GLY A 762 0.59 -14.03 -4.69
C GLY A 762 0.80 -12.54 -4.47
N TRP A 763 0.23 -11.67 -5.32
CA TRP A 763 0.28 -10.23 -5.11
C TRP A 763 -0.88 -9.74 -4.24
N SER A 764 -0.59 -8.81 -3.34
CA SER A 764 -1.59 -7.97 -2.67
C SER A 764 -1.01 -6.61 -2.31
N GLY A 765 -1.86 -5.59 -2.17
CA GLY A 765 -1.43 -4.24 -1.82
C GLY A 765 -0.62 -4.20 -0.53
N ARG A 766 -1.08 -4.91 0.51
CA ARG A 766 -0.40 -5.00 1.81
C ARG A 766 0.81 -5.94 1.79
N GLY A 767 0.69 -7.10 1.15
CA GLY A 767 1.69 -8.17 1.24
C GLY A 767 2.86 -8.06 0.25
N GLY A 768 2.70 -7.25 -0.80
CA GLY A 768 3.61 -7.24 -1.94
C GLY A 768 3.47 -8.51 -2.78
N GLN A 769 4.52 -8.86 -3.51
CA GLN A 769 4.56 -10.00 -4.43
C GLN A 769 5.23 -11.22 -3.79
N ALA A 770 4.45 -12.23 -3.39
CA ALA A 770 4.98 -13.52 -2.98
C ALA A 770 5.53 -14.31 -4.18
N THR A 771 6.69 -14.96 -4.03
CA THR A 771 7.36 -15.70 -5.12
C THR A 771 7.82 -17.10 -4.69
N SER A 772 7.86 -18.03 -5.65
CA SER A 772 8.20 -19.44 -5.41
C SER A 772 9.68 -19.60 -5.00
N PRO A 773 9.98 -20.48 -4.02
CA PRO A 773 11.37 -20.76 -3.64
C PRO A 773 12.08 -21.71 -4.63
N PHE A 774 11.39 -22.21 -5.66
CA PHE A 774 11.96 -23.17 -6.62
C PHE A 774 12.60 -22.53 -7.86
N TYR A 775 12.28 -21.26 -8.14
CA TYR A 775 12.90 -20.46 -9.17
C TYR A 775 12.86 -18.96 -8.78
N PRO A 776 13.93 -18.16 -8.97
CA PRO A 776 13.90 -16.73 -8.67
C PRO A 776 12.78 -16.01 -9.42
N GLN A 777 11.97 -15.20 -8.71
CA GLN A 777 10.75 -14.58 -9.24
C GLN A 777 9.73 -15.59 -9.82
N GLY A 778 9.74 -16.83 -9.37
CA GLY A 778 8.81 -17.83 -9.85
C GLY A 778 7.38 -17.58 -9.39
N ASP A 779 6.39 -17.85 -10.26
CA ASP A 779 4.97 -17.87 -9.88
C ASP A 779 4.67 -19.05 -8.95
N ALA A 780 4.34 -18.75 -7.70
CA ALA A 780 3.95 -19.72 -6.68
C ALA A 780 2.48 -20.15 -6.75
N CYS A 781 1.73 -19.74 -7.79
CA CYS A 781 0.28 -19.80 -7.92
C CYS A 781 -0.44 -19.14 -6.72
N GLY A 782 -1.76 -19.23 -6.67
CA GLY A 782 -2.57 -18.58 -5.65
C GLY A 782 -3.95 -19.22 -5.52
N SER A 783 -4.75 -18.77 -4.56
CA SER A 783 -4.48 -17.62 -3.68
C SER A 783 -3.78 -17.95 -2.36
N SER A 784 -3.64 -19.20 -1.92
CA SER A 784 -2.93 -19.55 -0.66
C SER A 784 -1.41 -19.57 -0.81
N THR A 785 -0.86 -18.57 -1.50
CA THR A 785 0.52 -18.52 -1.98
C THR A 785 1.54 -18.59 -0.85
N GLY A 786 1.42 -17.72 0.15
CA GLY A 786 2.33 -17.69 1.29
C GLY A 786 2.27 -18.95 2.13
N SER A 787 1.08 -19.57 2.27
CA SER A 787 0.92 -20.84 3.01
C SER A 787 1.70 -21.98 2.36
N ALA A 788 1.71 -22.05 1.02
CA ALA A 788 2.46 -23.06 0.29
C ALA A 788 3.98 -22.84 0.35
N ILE A 789 4.43 -21.59 0.14
CA ILE A 789 5.85 -21.22 0.25
C ILE A 789 6.38 -21.54 1.67
N ALA A 790 5.68 -21.04 2.70
CA ALA A 790 6.07 -21.20 4.09
C ALA A 790 6.13 -22.67 4.52
N SER A 791 5.15 -23.49 4.09
CA SER A 791 5.15 -24.93 4.36
C SER A 791 6.32 -25.62 3.66
N SER A 792 6.63 -25.22 2.42
CA SER A 792 7.63 -25.86 1.58
C SER A 792 9.05 -25.76 2.12
N ILE A 793 9.45 -24.61 2.63
CA ILE A 793 10.82 -24.38 3.11
C ILE A 793 10.92 -24.35 4.64
N GLY A 794 9.89 -24.82 5.34
CA GLY A 794 9.88 -24.97 6.79
C GLY A 794 9.92 -23.64 7.55
N LEU A 795 9.12 -22.66 7.15
CA LEU A 795 8.90 -21.42 7.92
C LEU A 795 7.87 -21.59 9.04
N ALA A 796 7.11 -22.69 8.99
CA ALA A 796 6.27 -23.18 10.08
C ALA A 796 6.17 -24.71 10.01
N ALA A 797 5.66 -25.33 11.08
CA ALA A 797 5.46 -26.78 11.09
C ALA A 797 4.37 -27.20 10.09
N ALA A 798 3.29 -26.42 10.02
CA ALA A 798 2.19 -26.59 9.06
C ALA A 798 1.53 -25.24 8.77
N THR A 799 0.72 -25.17 7.72
CA THR A 799 -0.06 -23.98 7.37
C THR A 799 -1.50 -24.35 7.02
N LEU A 800 -2.42 -23.38 7.15
CA LEU A 800 -3.76 -23.46 6.57
C LEU A 800 -3.89 -22.52 5.38
N GLY A 801 -4.62 -22.98 4.35
CA GLY A 801 -5.06 -22.19 3.21
C GLY A 801 -6.58 -22.24 3.05
N THR A 802 -7.09 -21.52 2.06
CA THR A 802 -8.51 -21.55 1.68
C THR A 802 -8.64 -21.75 0.19
N GLU A 803 -9.65 -22.50 -0.23
CA GLU A 803 -9.93 -22.73 -1.65
C GLU A 803 -11.39 -22.52 -2.00
N THR A 804 -11.59 -21.80 -3.10
CA THR A 804 -12.85 -21.64 -3.83
C THR A 804 -12.77 -22.48 -5.11
N ASP A 805 -11.76 -22.21 -5.96
CA ASP A 805 -11.26 -23.13 -6.99
C ASP A 805 -9.72 -23.00 -7.05
N GLY A 806 -9.01 -24.11 -6.96
CA GLY A 806 -7.56 -24.25 -7.07
C GLY A 806 -6.68 -23.56 -6.01
N SER A 807 -7.23 -22.69 -5.17
CA SER A 807 -6.46 -21.82 -4.27
C SER A 807 -5.70 -22.49 -3.12
N ILE A 808 -5.84 -23.80 -2.89
CA ILE A 808 -5.02 -24.67 -2.05
C ILE A 808 -4.18 -25.61 -2.92
N ILE A 809 -4.80 -26.24 -3.92
CA ILE A 809 -4.18 -27.25 -4.78
C ILE A 809 -3.10 -26.67 -5.70
N CYS A 810 -3.41 -25.60 -6.44
CA CYS A 810 -2.48 -24.97 -7.37
C CYS A 810 -1.21 -24.43 -6.71
N PRO A 811 -1.27 -23.64 -5.61
CA PRO A 811 -0.05 -23.19 -4.95
C PRO A 811 0.74 -24.35 -4.34
N SER A 812 0.09 -25.43 -3.92
CA SER A 812 0.78 -26.61 -3.39
C SER A 812 1.53 -27.38 -4.48
N ASN A 813 0.90 -27.51 -5.65
CA ASN A 813 1.48 -28.06 -6.88
C ASN A 813 2.78 -27.33 -7.25
N ARG A 814 2.79 -25.98 -7.26
CA ARG A 814 3.96 -25.17 -7.64
C ARG A 814 4.98 -24.92 -6.54
N ASN A 815 4.74 -25.43 -5.33
CA ASN A 815 5.65 -25.28 -4.19
C ASN A 815 6.04 -26.61 -3.53
N ASN A 816 5.89 -27.75 -4.22
CA ASN A 816 6.40 -29.05 -3.77
C ASN A 816 5.86 -29.48 -2.38
N VAL A 817 4.57 -29.24 -2.12
CA VAL A 817 3.92 -29.58 -0.85
C VAL A 817 2.63 -30.36 -1.08
N VAL A 818 2.20 -31.05 -0.04
CA VAL A 818 0.93 -31.78 0.00
C VAL A 818 -0.16 -30.85 0.47
N ALA A 819 -1.34 -30.95 -0.13
CA ALA A 819 -2.49 -30.24 0.39
C ALA A 819 -3.79 -30.97 0.18
N ILE A 820 -4.74 -30.71 1.10
CA ILE A 820 -6.08 -31.28 1.08
C ILE A 820 -7.06 -30.12 0.98
N LYS A 821 -7.80 -30.04 -0.13
CA LYS A 821 -9.05 -29.30 -0.18
C LYS A 821 -10.17 -30.26 0.23
N PRO A 822 -10.78 -30.09 1.41
CA PRO A 822 -11.84 -31.00 1.84
C PRO A 822 -13.16 -30.74 1.10
N THR A 823 -14.14 -31.60 1.35
CA THR A 823 -15.54 -31.40 0.99
C THR A 823 -16.03 -30.09 1.58
N VAL A 824 -16.79 -29.31 0.81
CA VAL A 824 -17.42 -28.08 1.30
C VAL A 824 -18.41 -28.46 2.39
N GLY A 825 -18.19 -27.90 3.57
CA GLY A 825 -18.94 -28.28 4.76
C GLY A 825 -18.23 -29.29 5.64
N LEU A 826 -17.07 -29.88 5.33
CA LEU A 826 -16.32 -30.69 6.32
C LEU A 826 -15.63 -29.82 7.39
N VAL A 827 -15.17 -28.64 6.99
CA VAL A 827 -14.47 -27.66 7.83
C VAL A 827 -15.27 -26.37 7.82
N SER A 828 -15.45 -25.74 8.99
CA SER A 828 -16.19 -24.48 9.11
C SER A 828 -15.48 -23.33 8.38
N ARG A 829 -16.27 -22.46 7.72
CA ARG A 829 -15.83 -21.19 7.14
C ARG A 829 -16.22 -19.97 7.99
N ASN A 830 -16.70 -20.17 9.22
CA ASN A 830 -17.10 -19.06 10.09
C ASN A 830 -15.92 -18.09 10.34
N LEU A 831 -16.17 -16.79 10.18
CA LEU A 831 -15.17 -15.71 10.24
C LEU A 831 -13.94 -15.91 9.32
N VAL A 832 -14.13 -16.52 8.16
CA VAL A 832 -13.16 -16.49 7.06
C VAL A 832 -13.67 -15.51 6.01
N ILE A 833 -12.82 -14.59 5.53
CA ILE A 833 -13.21 -13.64 4.47
C ILE A 833 -13.57 -14.46 3.21
N PRO A 834 -14.84 -14.40 2.75
CA PRO A 834 -15.37 -15.36 1.81
C PRO A 834 -15.24 -14.94 0.34
N ILE A 835 -15.36 -15.92 -0.56
CA ILE A 835 -15.78 -15.74 -1.97
C ILE A 835 -17.13 -16.41 -2.19
N SER A 836 -17.23 -17.72 -2.02
CA SER A 836 -18.45 -18.49 -2.30
C SER A 836 -18.84 -19.43 -1.18
N GLN A 837 -20.08 -19.29 -0.70
CA GLN A 837 -20.65 -20.25 0.26
C GLN A 837 -20.78 -21.67 -0.29
N ASN A 838 -20.77 -21.85 -1.62
CA ASN A 838 -20.93 -23.14 -2.28
C ASN A 838 -19.62 -23.86 -2.57
N GLN A 839 -18.49 -23.14 -2.57
CA GLN A 839 -17.19 -23.69 -2.97
C GLN A 839 -16.10 -23.47 -1.92
N ASP A 840 -16.22 -22.45 -1.07
CA ASP A 840 -15.20 -22.12 -0.08
C ASP A 840 -15.03 -23.21 0.96
N THR A 841 -13.77 -23.51 1.25
CA THR A 841 -13.37 -24.37 2.35
C THR A 841 -11.96 -24.03 2.86
N VAL A 842 -11.67 -24.37 4.11
CA VAL A 842 -10.34 -24.26 4.72
C VAL A 842 -9.66 -25.63 4.68
N GLY A 843 -8.40 -25.67 4.26
CA GLY A 843 -7.67 -26.92 4.15
C GLY A 843 -6.18 -26.81 4.52
N PRO A 844 -5.56 -27.91 4.96
CA PRO A 844 -4.16 -27.93 5.35
C PRO A 844 -3.22 -27.97 4.15
N ILE A 845 -2.08 -27.26 4.26
CA ILE A 845 -0.95 -27.31 3.33
C ILE A 845 0.31 -27.68 4.12
N CYS A 846 0.84 -28.88 3.86
CA CYS A 846 1.88 -29.51 4.67
C CYS A 846 2.97 -30.14 3.80
N ARG A 847 4.12 -30.48 4.40
CA ARG A 847 5.19 -31.19 3.69
C ARG A 847 4.90 -32.68 3.47
N SER A 848 3.93 -33.23 4.18
CA SER A 848 3.55 -34.64 4.07
C SER A 848 2.04 -34.86 4.19
N VAL A 849 1.56 -35.96 3.61
CA VAL A 849 0.16 -36.44 3.77
C VAL A 849 -0.14 -36.74 5.23
N ALA A 850 0.84 -37.23 5.99
CA ALA A 850 0.67 -37.50 7.42
C ALA A 850 0.39 -36.22 8.23
N ASP A 851 1.15 -35.15 7.97
CA ASP A 851 0.93 -33.87 8.64
C ASP A 851 -0.39 -33.21 8.19
N ALA A 852 -0.73 -33.30 6.89
CA ALA A 852 -2.01 -32.81 6.37
C ALA A 852 -3.21 -33.53 7.00
N ALA A 853 -3.14 -34.86 7.16
CA ALA A 853 -4.17 -35.65 7.84
C ALA A 853 -4.28 -35.30 9.33
N ALA A 854 -3.17 -35.07 10.02
CA ALA A 854 -3.17 -34.63 11.42
C ALA A 854 -3.83 -33.26 11.58
N MET A 855 -3.53 -32.31 10.70
CA MET A 855 -4.17 -31.00 10.67
C MET A 855 -5.66 -31.09 10.37
N LEU A 856 -6.07 -31.86 9.36
CA LEU A 856 -7.47 -32.04 8.98
C LEU A 856 -8.30 -32.64 10.12
N THR A 857 -7.72 -33.62 10.85
CA THR A 857 -8.36 -34.25 12.03
C THR A 857 -8.75 -33.23 13.09
N ILE A 858 -7.95 -32.18 13.27
CA ILE A 858 -8.20 -31.15 14.29
C ILE A 858 -9.24 -30.13 13.83
N ILE A 859 -9.21 -29.71 12.56
CA ILE A 859 -10.07 -28.61 12.09
C ILE A 859 -11.45 -29.08 11.60
N ALA A 860 -11.60 -30.34 11.21
CA ALA A 860 -12.87 -30.91 10.74
C ALA A 860 -13.93 -30.98 11.84
N GLY A 861 -15.21 -31.04 11.43
CA GLY A 861 -16.35 -31.21 12.33
C GLY A 861 -17.35 -30.07 12.28
N ARG A 862 -18.53 -30.33 12.86
CA ARG A 862 -19.71 -29.44 12.84
C ARG A 862 -19.49 -28.12 13.57
N ASP A 863 -20.16 -27.09 13.09
CA ASP A 863 -20.21 -25.74 13.64
C ASP A 863 -21.60 -25.14 13.38
N SER A 864 -22.29 -24.71 14.44
CA SER A 864 -23.61 -24.08 14.30
C SER A 864 -23.57 -22.71 13.62
N ALA A 865 -22.41 -22.04 13.59
CA ALA A 865 -22.22 -20.78 12.89
C ALA A 865 -22.02 -20.96 11.38
N ASP A 866 -21.86 -22.20 10.90
CA ASP A 866 -21.75 -22.53 9.47
C ASP A 866 -22.62 -23.74 9.12
N ASN A 867 -23.81 -23.44 8.59
CA ASN A 867 -24.85 -24.42 8.30
C ASN A 867 -24.41 -25.53 7.32
N TYR A 868 -23.42 -25.30 6.46
CA TYR A 868 -22.90 -26.33 5.55
C TYR A 868 -22.31 -27.51 6.34
N THR A 869 -21.74 -27.23 7.51
CA THR A 869 -21.14 -28.26 8.36
C THR A 869 -22.15 -29.22 8.98
N LEU A 870 -23.42 -28.84 9.03
CA LEU A 870 -24.49 -29.69 9.54
C LEU A 870 -24.82 -30.85 8.59
N SER A 871 -24.38 -30.77 7.33
CA SER A 871 -24.57 -31.82 6.31
C SER A 871 -23.52 -32.93 6.38
N GLN A 872 -22.52 -32.82 7.24
CA GLN A 872 -21.49 -33.85 7.44
C GLN A 872 -22.09 -35.17 7.95
N PRO A 873 -21.48 -36.33 7.62
CA PRO A 873 -21.75 -37.58 8.31
C PRO A 873 -21.70 -37.42 9.83
N GLU A 874 -22.47 -38.24 10.56
CA GLU A 874 -22.55 -38.16 12.02
C GLU A 874 -21.17 -38.34 12.69
N GLN A 875 -20.34 -39.23 12.12
CA GLN A 875 -18.98 -39.45 12.58
C GLN A 875 -17.98 -38.98 11.52
N VAL A 876 -17.20 -37.94 11.87
CA VAL A 876 -16.02 -37.54 11.10
C VAL A 876 -14.85 -38.44 11.50
N PRO A 877 -14.14 -39.07 10.54
CA PRO A 877 -13.06 -39.99 10.86
C PRO A 877 -11.82 -39.25 11.42
N CYS A 878 -11.03 -39.97 12.22
CA CYS A 878 -9.67 -39.54 12.55
C CYS A 878 -8.77 -39.82 11.33
N TYR A 879 -8.42 -38.79 10.59
CA TYR A 879 -7.76 -38.94 9.28
C TYR A 879 -6.35 -39.55 9.38
N THR A 880 -5.68 -39.48 10.52
CA THR A 880 -4.40 -40.17 10.73
C THR A 880 -4.52 -41.70 10.74
N ASP A 881 -5.72 -42.25 10.98
CA ASP A 881 -5.95 -43.70 10.97
C ASP A 881 -5.96 -44.27 9.54
N HIS A 882 -6.07 -43.39 8.55
CA HIS A 882 -6.10 -43.69 7.12
C HIS A 882 -4.72 -43.58 6.43
N LEU A 883 -3.63 -43.45 7.19
CA LEU A 883 -2.27 -43.48 6.67
C LEU A 883 -1.83 -44.93 6.34
N LYS A 884 -2.33 -45.47 5.22
CA LYS A 884 -2.09 -46.86 4.77
C LYS A 884 -0.99 -46.94 3.71
N LYS A 885 0.12 -47.62 4.02
CA LYS A 885 1.24 -47.82 3.08
C LYS A 885 0.90 -48.73 1.89
N ASP A 886 -0.19 -49.47 1.99
CA ASP A 886 -0.73 -50.36 0.97
C ASP A 886 -2.07 -49.86 0.39
N GLY A 887 -2.42 -48.58 0.60
CA GLY A 887 -3.71 -48.01 0.22
C GLY A 887 -4.07 -48.14 -1.27
N LEU A 888 -3.08 -48.23 -2.17
CA LEU A 888 -3.30 -48.44 -3.61
C LEU A 888 -3.53 -49.91 -4.01
N LYS A 889 -3.28 -50.88 -3.12
CA LYS A 889 -3.40 -52.31 -3.45
C LYS A 889 -4.87 -52.67 -3.70
N GLY A 890 -5.19 -53.02 -4.94
CA GLY A 890 -6.55 -53.34 -5.38
C GLY A 890 -7.44 -52.12 -5.61
N ALA A 891 -6.95 -50.90 -5.35
CA ALA A 891 -7.70 -49.67 -5.59
C ALA A 891 -7.94 -49.46 -7.08
N ARG A 892 -9.14 -49.01 -7.45
CA ARG A 892 -9.54 -48.74 -8.83
C ARG A 892 -9.41 -47.27 -9.12
N ILE A 893 -8.45 -46.90 -9.97
CA ILE A 893 -8.07 -45.51 -10.23
C ILE A 893 -8.41 -45.16 -11.67
N GLY A 894 -9.23 -44.13 -11.86
CA GLY A 894 -9.54 -43.59 -13.17
C GLY A 894 -8.57 -42.47 -13.55
N VAL A 895 -8.07 -42.50 -14.78
CA VAL A 895 -7.16 -41.47 -15.30
C VAL A 895 -7.96 -40.49 -16.14
N LEU A 896 -7.99 -39.23 -15.72
CA LEU A 896 -8.54 -38.15 -16.52
C LEU A 896 -7.54 -37.82 -17.63
N ARG A 897 -8.00 -37.87 -18.89
CA ARG A 897 -7.22 -37.61 -20.10
C ARG A 897 -7.71 -36.35 -20.78
N HIS A 898 -8.73 -36.42 -21.61
CA HIS A 898 -9.27 -35.36 -22.49
C HIS A 898 -8.70 -33.94 -22.29
N ILE A 899 -9.44 -33.02 -21.66
CA ILE A 899 -8.97 -31.66 -21.37
C ILE A 899 -7.93 -31.63 -20.25
N PHE A 900 -7.90 -32.61 -19.35
CA PHE A 900 -7.05 -32.63 -18.14
C PHE A 900 -5.58 -32.96 -18.42
N THR A 901 -5.28 -33.50 -19.59
CA THR A 901 -3.91 -33.80 -20.06
C THR A 901 -3.52 -33.00 -21.29
N ASN A 902 -4.36 -32.05 -21.70
CA ASN A 902 -4.05 -31.11 -22.77
C ASN A 902 -3.13 -29.99 -22.22
N SER A 903 -1.85 -30.08 -22.52
CA SER A 903 -0.81 -29.13 -22.07
C SER A 903 -1.09 -27.69 -22.50
N THR A 904 -1.56 -27.47 -23.73
CA THR A 904 -1.92 -26.15 -24.23
C THR A 904 -3.11 -25.55 -23.47
N PHE A 905 -4.14 -26.37 -23.20
CA PHE A 905 -5.33 -25.90 -22.49
C PHE A 905 -5.04 -25.54 -21.03
N ASN A 906 -4.15 -26.29 -20.36
CA ASN A 906 -3.84 -26.10 -18.95
C ASN A 906 -2.57 -25.26 -18.70
N GLY A 907 -1.84 -24.86 -19.75
CA GLY A 907 -0.66 -24.00 -19.63
C GLY A 907 0.53 -24.64 -18.91
N TYR A 908 0.74 -25.96 -19.03
CA TYR A 908 1.93 -26.63 -18.48
C TYR A 908 2.75 -27.34 -19.57
N PRO A 909 4.07 -27.56 -19.36
CA PRO A 909 4.91 -28.29 -20.31
C PRO A 909 4.50 -29.77 -20.49
N ASP A 910 4.64 -30.31 -21.70
CA ASP A 910 4.36 -31.73 -22.03
C ASP A 910 5.10 -32.73 -21.12
N TYR A 911 6.24 -32.32 -20.56
CA TYR A 911 7.00 -33.11 -19.60
C TYR A 911 6.18 -33.54 -18.38
N VAL A 912 5.24 -32.69 -17.92
CA VAL A 912 4.32 -33.03 -16.83
C VAL A 912 3.50 -34.27 -17.17
N ILE A 913 3.03 -34.38 -18.42
CA ILE A 913 2.26 -35.54 -18.89
C ILE A 913 3.14 -36.78 -19.02
N THR A 914 4.38 -36.60 -19.48
CA THR A 914 5.34 -37.71 -19.53
C THR A 914 5.56 -38.30 -18.14
N GLU A 915 5.82 -37.46 -17.13
CA GLU A 915 6.06 -37.94 -15.77
C GLU A 915 4.80 -38.49 -15.09
N PHE A 916 3.63 -37.92 -15.40
CA PHE A 916 2.34 -38.47 -14.99
C PHE A 916 2.11 -39.89 -15.54
N ASN A 917 2.38 -40.10 -16.84
CA ASN A 917 2.28 -41.41 -17.48
C ASN A 917 3.28 -42.42 -16.91
N ASN A 918 4.52 -42.00 -16.69
CA ASN A 918 5.55 -42.82 -16.05
C ASN A 918 5.13 -43.24 -14.65
N THR A 919 4.53 -42.33 -13.88
CA THR A 919 4.03 -42.61 -12.53
C THR A 919 2.89 -43.64 -12.56
N ILE A 920 1.94 -43.53 -13.49
CA ILE A 920 0.87 -44.52 -13.66
C ILE A 920 1.46 -45.90 -13.97
N GLU A 921 2.35 -45.98 -14.96
CA GLU A 921 2.91 -47.24 -15.45
C GLU A 921 3.84 -47.91 -14.42
N TYR A 922 4.75 -47.14 -13.84
CA TYR A 922 5.87 -47.69 -13.07
C TYR A 922 5.69 -47.59 -11.56
N VAL A 923 4.74 -46.81 -11.05
CA VAL A 923 4.45 -46.69 -9.62
C VAL A 923 3.09 -47.28 -9.31
N PHE A 924 2.00 -46.73 -9.85
CA PHE A 924 0.64 -47.13 -9.45
C PHE A 924 0.35 -48.61 -9.75
N LYS A 925 0.63 -49.08 -10.97
CA LYS A 925 0.45 -50.50 -11.33
C LYS A 925 1.29 -51.43 -10.46
N LYS A 926 2.53 -51.05 -10.13
CA LYS A 926 3.42 -51.85 -9.25
C LYS A 926 2.93 -51.90 -7.80
N LEU A 927 2.29 -50.85 -7.32
CA LEU A 927 1.64 -50.82 -6.00
C LEU A 927 0.31 -51.59 -5.97
N GLY A 928 -0.11 -52.16 -7.11
CA GLY A 928 -1.29 -53.02 -7.22
C GLY A 928 -2.58 -52.27 -7.51
N ALA A 929 -2.52 -51.01 -7.95
CA ALA A 929 -3.70 -50.28 -8.39
C ALA A 929 -4.21 -50.83 -9.74
N ILE A 930 -5.54 -50.90 -9.88
CA ILE A 930 -6.23 -51.23 -11.12
C ILE A 930 -6.51 -49.91 -11.85
N ILE A 931 -5.85 -49.71 -12.99
CA ILE A 931 -5.93 -48.46 -13.76
C ILE A 931 -7.01 -48.56 -14.84
N ILE A 932 -7.91 -47.58 -14.88
CA ILE A 932 -8.88 -47.36 -15.95
C ILE A 932 -8.47 -46.08 -16.67
N ASP A 933 -8.05 -46.20 -17.92
CA ASP A 933 -7.46 -45.09 -18.68
C ASP A 933 -7.88 -45.21 -20.17
N PRO A 934 -8.65 -44.25 -20.73
CA PRO A 934 -9.19 -43.06 -20.06
C PRO A 934 -10.42 -43.34 -19.19
N ALA A 935 -10.62 -42.52 -18.16
CA ALA A 935 -11.83 -42.44 -17.34
C ALA A 935 -12.34 -40.99 -17.27
N ASP A 936 -12.49 -40.35 -18.42
CA ASP A 936 -12.88 -38.94 -18.51
C ASP A 936 -14.29 -38.63 -17.99
N LEU A 937 -14.49 -37.36 -17.61
CA LEU A 937 -15.81 -36.83 -17.31
C LEU A 937 -16.56 -36.57 -18.62
N GLU A 938 -17.75 -37.17 -18.79
CA GLU A 938 -18.58 -36.92 -19.97
C GLU A 938 -19.00 -35.43 -20.10
N THR A 939 -18.98 -34.71 -18.98
CA THR A 939 -19.29 -33.28 -18.87
C THR A 939 -18.07 -32.37 -19.05
N ALA A 940 -16.87 -32.89 -19.31
CA ALA A 940 -15.63 -32.11 -19.34
C ALA A 940 -15.71 -30.89 -20.27
N ASP A 941 -16.12 -31.07 -21.53
CA ASP A 941 -16.26 -29.98 -22.49
C ASP A 941 -17.38 -29.01 -22.13
N GLU A 942 -18.51 -29.53 -21.64
CA GLU A 942 -19.67 -28.72 -21.23
C GLU A 942 -19.31 -27.83 -20.03
N LEU A 943 -18.53 -28.36 -19.08
CA LEU A 943 -18.05 -27.64 -17.91
C LEU A 943 -17.02 -26.57 -18.31
N ALA A 944 -16.05 -26.92 -19.18
CA ALA A 944 -15.02 -25.99 -19.65
C ALA A 944 -15.60 -24.83 -20.47
N ALA A 945 -16.73 -25.03 -21.15
CA ALA A 945 -17.42 -24.00 -21.93
C ALA A 945 -18.45 -23.20 -21.12
N SER A 946 -18.65 -23.48 -19.82
CA SER A 946 -19.71 -22.88 -19.01
C SER A 946 -19.26 -21.67 -18.20
N ASP A 947 -20.02 -20.57 -18.27
CA ASP A 947 -19.84 -19.41 -17.37
C ASP A 947 -20.57 -19.56 -16.02
N SER A 948 -21.13 -20.75 -15.74
CA SER A 948 -21.98 -20.97 -14.56
C SER A 948 -21.22 -20.78 -13.25
N GLU A 949 -19.96 -21.21 -13.17
CA GLU A 949 -19.14 -21.01 -11.98
C GLU A 949 -18.93 -19.53 -11.71
N LEU A 950 -18.42 -18.77 -12.67
CA LEU A 950 -18.21 -17.32 -12.52
C LEU A 950 -19.51 -16.60 -12.12
N THR A 951 -20.65 -17.03 -12.67
CA THR A 951 -21.97 -16.53 -12.29
C THR A 951 -22.29 -16.82 -10.81
N VAL A 952 -22.04 -18.04 -10.33
CA VAL A 952 -22.23 -18.39 -8.91
C VAL A 952 -21.30 -17.58 -8.01
N LEU A 953 -20.02 -17.48 -8.36
CA LEU A 953 -19.02 -16.78 -7.55
C LEU A 953 -19.33 -15.28 -7.42
N THR A 954 -19.75 -14.61 -8.49
CA THR A 954 -20.06 -13.17 -8.46
C THR A 954 -21.29 -12.85 -7.58
N PHE A 955 -22.32 -13.68 -7.63
CA PHE A 955 -23.50 -13.55 -6.77
C PHE A 955 -23.19 -13.86 -5.32
N ASP A 956 -22.50 -14.97 -5.06
CA ASP A 956 -22.12 -15.35 -3.70
C ASP A 956 -21.19 -14.30 -3.08
N PHE A 957 -20.21 -13.79 -3.84
CA PHE A 957 -19.23 -12.85 -3.30
C PHE A 957 -19.90 -11.57 -2.79
N LYS A 958 -20.74 -10.91 -3.59
CA LYS A 958 -21.47 -9.71 -3.15
C LYS A 958 -22.25 -9.96 -1.87
N TYR A 959 -22.96 -11.09 -1.79
CA TYR A 959 -23.75 -11.43 -0.62
C TYR A 959 -22.87 -11.68 0.61
N LYS A 960 -21.87 -12.56 0.48
CA LYS A 960 -21.05 -13.04 1.61
C LYS A 960 -20.05 -11.99 2.08
N ILE A 961 -19.50 -11.15 1.19
CA ILE A 961 -18.58 -10.09 1.63
C ILE A 961 -19.32 -9.01 2.43
N ASN A 962 -20.52 -8.60 1.99
CA ASN A 962 -21.34 -7.65 2.72
C ASN A 962 -21.76 -8.21 4.09
N GLU A 963 -22.13 -9.49 4.14
CA GLU A 963 -22.42 -10.20 5.39
C GLU A 963 -21.20 -10.18 6.32
N TYR A 964 -20.02 -10.56 5.83
CA TYR A 964 -18.79 -10.57 6.62
C TYR A 964 -18.42 -9.18 7.16
N LEU A 965 -18.43 -8.14 6.30
CA LEU A 965 -18.11 -6.77 6.70
C LEU A 965 -19.07 -6.24 7.78
N SER A 966 -20.35 -6.63 7.72
CA SER A 966 -21.35 -6.25 8.73
C SER A 966 -21.10 -6.87 10.10
N GLN A 967 -20.37 -7.99 10.18
CA GLN A 967 -20.04 -8.67 11.43
C GLN A 967 -18.82 -8.06 12.13
N LEU A 968 -17.96 -7.29 11.43
CA LEU A 968 -16.78 -6.69 12.03
C LEU A 968 -17.16 -5.61 13.06
N LYS A 969 -16.50 -5.64 14.23
CA LYS A 969 -16.77 -4.70 15.33
C LYS A 969 -16.36 -3.28 14.95
N SER A 970 -15.25 -3.15 14.23
CA SER A 970 -14.77 -1.87 13.69
C SER A 970 -13.92 -2.10 12.46
N ILE A 971 -13.95 -1.13 11.54
CA ILE A 971 -13.13 -1.12 10.32
C ILE A 971 -12.64 0.32 10.16
N PRO A 972 -11.34 0.61 10.39
CA PRO A 972 -10.82 1.98 10.40
C PRO A 972 -11.02 2.77 9.11
N SER A 973 -10.97 2.10 7.95
CA SER A 973 -11.21 2.70 6.63
C SER A 973 -12.67 3.14 6.39
N GLY A 974 -13.60 2.70 7.23
CA GLY A 974 -15.02 2.99 7.09
C GLY A 974 -15.78 2.11 6.09
N VAL A 975 -15.12 1.22 5.35
CA VAL A 975 -15.80 0.34 4.37
C VAL A 975 -16.81 -0.57 5.08
N ARG A 976 -18.00 -0.74 4.49
CA ARG A 976 -19.07 -1.61 5.03
C ARG A 976 -19.71 -2.50 3.98
N THR A 977 -19.49 -2.21 2.70
CA THR A 977 -20.06 -2.92 1.56
C THR A 977 -19.03 -3.16 0.46
N LEU A 978 -19.34 -4.05 -0.49
CA LEU A 978 -18.57 -4.24 -1.71
C LEU A 978 -18.43 -2.94 -2.52
N GLN A 979 -19.47 -2.09 -2.52
CA GLN A 979 -19.38 -0.77 -3.17
C GLN A 979 -18.34 0.11 -2.49
N ASP A 980 -18.26 0.08 -1.16
CA ASP A 980 -17.24 0.85 -0.42
C ASP A 980 -15.84 0.32 -0.71
N LEU A 981 -15.67 -1.01 -0.86
CA LEU A 981 -14.39 -1.60 -1.26
C LEU A 981 -13.96 -1.13 -2.66
N ILE A 982 -14.88 -1.12 -3.63
CA ILE A 982 -14.62 -0.59 -4.98
C ILE A 982 -14.20 0.89 -4.90
N ASN A 983 -14.92 1.69 -4.11
CA ASN A 983 -14.63 3.11 -3.94
C ASN A 983 -13.28 3.33 -3.24
N TYR A 984 -12.98 2.53 -2.21
CA TYR A 984 -11.70 2.57 -1.52
C TYR A 984 -10.55 2.30 -2.48
N ASN A 985 -10.64 1.25 -3.29
CA ASN A 985 -9.62 0.93 -4.29
C ASN A 985 -9.43 2.08 -5.29
N ASN A 986 -10.51 2.72 -5.76
CA ASN A 986 -10.43 3.86 -6.68
C ASN A 986 -9.71 5.07 -6.05
N ILE A 987 -9.94 5.33 -4.76
CA ILE A 987 -9.31 6.44 -4.03
C ILE A 987 -7.83 6.13 -3.74
N HIS A 988 -7.52 4.86 -3.44
CA HIS A 988 -6.21 4.37 -3.04
C HIS A 988 -5.54 3.53 -4.15
N ALA A 989 -5.71 3.95 -5.41
CA ALA A 989 -5.28 3.19 -6.58
C ALA A 989 -3.76 3.01 -6.64
N ASP A 990 -2.98 3.91 -6.04
CA ASP A 990 -1.53 3.81 -5.92
C ASP A 990 -1.05 2.57 -5.16
N VAL A 991 -1.84 2.09 -4.18
CA VAL A 991 -1.49 0.94 -3.34
C VAL A 991 -2.35 -0.30 -3.59
N GLU A 992 -3.64 -0.15 -3.91
CA GLU A 992 -4.54 -1.28 -4.20
C GLU A 992 -4.55 -1.66 -5.68
N MET A 993 -4.23 -0.73 -6.58
CA MET A 993 -4.34 -0.91 -8.04
C MET A 993 -3.14 -0.32 -8.81
N PRO A 994 -1.88 -0.61 -8.41
CA PRO A 994 -0.72 -0.13 -9.15
C PRO A 994 -0.65 -0.77 -10.55
N LEU A 995 0.15 -0.18 -11.44
CA LEU A 995 0.32 -0.65 -12.82
C LEU A 995 0.62 -2.16 -12.89
N GLY A 996 -0.12 -2.88 -13.74
CA GLY A 996 -0.02 -4.33 -13.88
C GLY A 996 -0.79 -5.13 -12.82
N ARG A 997 -1.43 -4.46 -11.85
CA ARG A 997 -2.33 -5.03 -10.83
C ARG A 997 -3.62 -4.22 -10.70
N ASP A 998 -3.98 -3.44 -11.69
CA ASP A 998 -5.03 -2.41 -11.66
C ASP A 998 -6.43 -2.93 -12.04
N ASN A 999 -6.61 -4.25 -12.10
CA ASN A 999 -7.87 -4.87 -12.50
C ASN A 999 -8.82 -5.10 -11.32
N GLN A 1000 -10.03 -4.54 -11.33
CA GLN A 1000 -11.08 -4.82 -10.34
C GLN A 1000 -12.41 -5.30 -10.95
N ILE A 1001 -12.36 -5.90 -12.14
CA ILE A 1001 -13.58 -6.23 -12.90
C ILE A 1001 -14.49 -7.24 -12.19
N LEU A 1002 -13.94 -8.17 -11.42
CA LEU A 1002 -14.74 -9.18 -10.71
C LEU A 1002 -15.56 -8.53 -9.59
N PHE A 1003 -15.01 -7.53 -8.91
CA PHE A 1003 -15.77 -6.72 -7.95
C PHE A 1003 -16.92 -5.98 -8.63
N LEU A 1004 -16.68 -5.35 -9.78
CA LEU A 1004 -17.71 -4.65 -10.55
C LEU A 1004 -18.80 -5.61 -11.05
N MET A 1005 -18.42 -6.79 -11.54
CA MET A 1005 -19.36 -7.84 -11.94
C MET A 1005 -20.21 -8.31 -10.76
N ALA A 1006 -19.57 -8.62 -9.62
CA ALA A 1006 -20.25 -9.02 -8.40
C ALA A 1006 -21.21 -7.93 -7.91
N GLN A 1007 -20.78 -6.67 -7.89
CA GLN A 1007 -21.60 -5.53 -7.46
C GLN A 1007 -22.87 -5.36 -8.30
N ASN A 1008 -22.82 -5.68 -9.59
CA ASN A 1008 -23.96 -5.64 -10.51
C ASN A 1008 -24.94 -6.82 -10.39
N THR A 1009 -24.64 -7.82 -9.55
CA THR A 1009 -25.58 -8.93 -9.28
C THR A 1009 -26.73 -8.52 -8.36
N THR A 1010 -27.80 -9.32 -8.34
CA THR A 1010 -29.03 -9.04 -7.60
C THR A 1010 -29.04 -9.71 -6.22
N ASN A 1011 -29.74 -10.85 -6.08
CA ASN A 1011 -29.85 -11.63 -4.85
C ASN A 1011 -29.80 -13.13 -5.16
N LEU A 1012 -29.71 -13.95 -4.11
CA LEU A 1012 -29.53 -15.40 -4.23
C LEU A 1012 -30.81 -16.16 -4.63
N GLN A 1013 -31.91 -15.46 -4.93
CA GLN A 1013 -33.17 -16.00 -5.43
C GLN A 1013 -33.34 -15.71 -6.93
N ASP A 1014 -32.37 -15.01 -7.54
CA ASP A 1014 -32.34 -14.77 -8.97
C ASP A 1014 -32.30 -16.11 -9.75
N PRO A 1015 -33.21 -16.31 -10.72
CA PRO A 1015 -33.22 -17.52 -11.54
C PRO A 1015 -31.90 -17.79 -12.27
N ILE A 1016 -31.15 -16.74 -12.64
CA ILE A 1016 -29.84 -16.88 -13.29
C ILE A 1016 -28.86 -17.56 -12.33
N TYR A 1017 -28.77 -17.07 -11.09
CA TYR A 1017 -27.93 -17.68 -10.06
C TYR A 1017 -28.36 -19.11 -9.74
N LEU A 1018 -29.66 -19.36 -9.54
CA LEU A 1018 -30.16 -20.70 -9.21
C LEU A 1018 -29.90 -21.71 -10.35
N ASN A 1019 -30.05 -21.29 -11.61
CA ASN A 1019 -29.75 -22.12 -12.76
C ASN A 1019 -28.25 -22.40 -12.90
N ALA A 1020 -27.42 -21.36 -12.73
CA ALA A 1020 -25.96 -21.51 -12.73
C ALA A 1020 -25.49 -22.47 -11.62
N LEU A 1021 -25.98 -22.31 -10.38
CA LEU A 1021 -25.65 -23.18 -9.26
C LEU A 1021 -26.06 -24.65 -9.53
N ASN A 1022 -27.26 -24.87 -10.06
CA ASN A 1022 -27.71 -26.22 -10.41
C ASN A 1022 -26.84 -26.82 -11.53
N THR A 1023 -26.44 -26.00 -12.52
CA THR A 1023 -25.57 -26.41 -13.63
C THR A 1023 -24.19 -26.80 -13.12
N SER A 1024 -23.52 -25.94 -12.35
CA SER A 1024 -22.23 -26.19 -11.70
C SER A 1024 -22.23 -27.51 -10.90
N ARG A 1025 -23.21 -27.70 -10.00
CA ARG A 1025 -23.34 -28.94 -9.20
C ARG A 1025 -23.65 -30.17 -10.05
N ASN A 1026 -24.37 -30.01 -11.15
CA ASN A 1026 -24.71 -31.11 -12.04
C ASN A 1026 -23.48 -31.55 -12.86
N LEU A 1027 -22.77 -30.60 -13.46
CA LEU A 1027 -21.65 -30.86 -14.36
C LEU A 1027 -20.39 -31.33 -13.63
N GLY A 1028 -20.07 -30.74 -12.48
CA GLY A 1028 -18.92 -31.18 -11.66
C GLY A 1028 -19.23 -32.45 -10.88
N GLY A 1029 -20.39 -32.51 -10.22
CA GLY A 1029 -20.77 -33.61 -9.32
C GLY A 1029 -21.54 -34.73 -10.01
N ARG A 1030 -22.87 -34.56 -10.10
CA ARG A 1030 -23.83 -35.64 -10.44
C ARG A 1030 -23.57 -36.33 -11.78
N ARG A 1031 -23.35 -35.56 -12.85
CA ARG A 1031 -23.03 -36.05 -14.21
C ARG A 1031 -21.52 -36.10 -14.49
N GLY A 1032 -20.72 -35.44 -13.65
CA GLY A 1032 -19.27 -35.45 -13.73
C GLY A 1032 -18.68 -36.55 -12.85
N ILE A 1033 -18.05 -36.15 -11.74
CA ILE A 1033 -17.28 -37.01 -10.84
C ILE A 1033 -18.08 -38.25 -10.42
N ASP A 1034 -19.30 -38.09 -9.91
CA ASP A 1034 -20.08 -39.22 -9.39
C ASP A 1034 -20.46 -40.23 -10.48
N ALA A 1035 -20.87 -39.74 -11.65
CA ALA A 1035 -21.22 -40.58 -12.77
C ALA A 1035 -20.02 -41.37 -13.27
N THR A 1036 -18.85 -40.74 -13.38
CA THR A 1036 -17.61 -41.40 -13.81
C THR A 1036 -17.12 -42.42 -12.78
N LEU A 1037 -17.09 -42.06 -11.48
CA LEU A 1037 -16.73 -42.99 -10.41
C LEU A 1037 -17.64 -44.22 -10.42
N LYS A 1038 -18.96 -44.02 -10.56
CA LYS A 1038 -19.95 -45.11 -10.61
C LYS A 1038 -19.81 -45.96 -11.87
N LYS A 1039 -19.69 -45.35 -13.05
CA LYS A 1039 -19.62 -46.03 -14.36
C LYS A 1039 -18.48 -47.04 -14.42
N TYR A 1040 -17.32 -46.67 -13.86
CA TYR A 1040 -16.12 -47.50 -13.89
C TYR A 1040 -15.81 -48.20 -12.56
N ASN A 1041 -16.68 -48.02 -11.55
CA ASN A 1041 -16.53 -48.52 -10.18
C ASN A 1041 -15.15 -48.12 -9.59
N LEU A 1042 -14.89 -46.82 -9.50
CA LEU A 1042 -13.59 -46.27 -9.11
C LEU A 1042 -13.59 -45.81 -7.65
N ASP A 1043 -12.43 -45.92 -7.01
CA ASP A 1043 -12.15 -45.33 -5.70
C ASP A 1043 -11.78 -43.84 -5.81
N ALA A 1044 -11.09 -43.46 -6.88
CA ALA A 1044 -10.66 -42.08 -7.14
C ALA A 1044 -10.36 -41.83 -8.62
N LEU A 1045 -10.37 -40.55 -8.99
CA LEU A 1045 -9.86 -40.02 -10.25
C LEU A 1045 -8.50 -39.36 -10.03
N ILE A 1046 -7.59 -39.46 -11.00
CA ILE A 1046 -6.30 -38.78 -10.98
C ILE A 1046 -6.05 -37.96 -12.24
N ALA A 1047 -5.36 -36.84 -12.07
CA ALA A 1047 -4.85 -35.98 -13.14
C ALA A 1047 -3.62 -35.19 -12.64
N PRO A 1048 -2.81 -34.59 -13.54
CA PRO A 1048 -1.87 -33.54 -13.15
C PRO A 1048 -2.58 -32.41 -12.39
N SER A 1049 -1.95 -31.84 -11.36
CA SER A 1049 -2.62 -30.89 -10.46
C SER A 1049 -2.82 -29.47 -11.01
N GLU A 1050 -2.22 -29.15 -12.16
CA GLU A 1050 -2.23 -27.81 -12.75
C GLU A 1050 -3.50 -27.58 -13.62
N GLY A 1051 -3.90 -26.31 -13.78
CA GLY A 1051 -4.98 -25.92 -14.69
C GLY A 1051 -6.37 -26.37 -14.23
N PHE A 1052 -7.18 -26.85 -15.18
CA PHE A 1052 -8.61 -27.14 -15.02
C PHE A 1052 -8.93 -28.34 -14.12
N THR A 1053 -7.91 -29.05 -13.62
CA THR A 1053 -8.08 -30.23 -12.76
C THR A 1053 -8.89 -29.95 -11.50
N THR A 1054 -8.85 -28.73 -10.96
CA THR A 1054 -9.53 -28.40 -9.69
C THR A 1054 -11.02 -28.09 -9.87
N THR A 1055 -11.39 -27.53 -11.03
CA THR A 1055 -12.73 -27.00 -11.30
C THR A 1055 -13.86 -28.01 -11.08
N PRO A 1056 -13.81 -29.27 -11.57
CA PRO A 1056 -14.89 -30.23 -11.31
C PRO A 1056 -15.15 -30.48 -9.81
N ALA A 1057 -14.09 -30.55 -9.01
CA ALA A 1057 -14.20 -30.76 -7.56
C ALA A 1057 -14.60 -29.49 -6.82
N ALA A 1058 -14.15 -28.32 -7.29
CA ALA A 1058 -14.53 -27.02 -6.77
C ALA A 1058 -16.04 -26.80 -6.90
N VAL A 1059 -16.59 -26.86 -8.12
CA VAL A 1059 -18.01 -26.61 -8.38
C VAL A 1059 -18.95 -27.68 -7.80
N ALA A 1060 -18.45 -28.89 -7.57
CA ALA A 1060 -19.16 -29.96 -6.87
C ALA A 1060 -19.11 -29.82 -5.34
N GLY A 1061 -18.15 -29.06 -4.82
CA GLY A 1061 -17.82 -29.00 -3.39
C GLY A 1061 -17.17 -30.28 -2.86
N TYR A 1062 -16.47 -31.05 -3.71
CA TYR A 1062 -15.91 -32.38 -3.41
C TYR A 1062 -14.44 -32.32 -3.03
N PRO A 1063 -13.87 -33.33 -2.36
CA PRO A 1063 -12.49 -33.29 -1.91
C PRO A 1063 -11.50 -33.59 -3.03
N ILE A 1064 -10.34 -32.94 -2.95
CA ILE A 1064 -9.18 -33.17 -3.83
C ILE A 1064 -7.89 -33.04 -3.01
N ILE A 1065 -6.93 -33.93 -3.27
CA ILE A 1065 -5.62 -33.96 -2.59
C ILE A 1065 -4.52 -33.87 -3.65
N THR A 1066 -3.58 -32.95 -3.51
CA THR A 1066 -2.37 -32.92 -4.34
C THR A 1066 -1.16 -33.43 -3.56
N VAL A 1067 -0.32 -34.20 -4.25
CA VAL A 1067 0.96 -34.72 -3.75
C VAL A 1067 2.05 -34.46 -4.79
N PRO A 1068 3.29 -34.12 -4.40
CA PRO A 1068 4.39 -33.90 -5.35
C PRO A 1068 4.61 -35.05 -6.33
N LEU A 1069 4.64 -34.73 -7.62
CA LEU A 1069 4.84 -35.67 -8.73
C LEU A 1069 6.26 -35.60 -9.30
N GLY A 1070 6.81 -34.40 -9.48
CA GLY A 1070 8.11 -34.22 -10.09
C GLY A 1070 8.57 -32.77 -10.16
N PHE A 1071 9.64 -32.54 -10.90
CA PHE A 1071 10.22 -31.21 -11.15
C PHE A 1071 10.47 -31.03 -12.63
N LEU A 1072 10.28 -29.81 -13.13
CA LEU A 1072 10.55 -29.48 -14.52
C LEU A 1072 12.06 -29.59 -14.82
N PRO A 1073 12.46 -30.14 -15.99
CA PRO A 1073 13.84 -30.33 -16.37
C PRO A 1073 14.68 -29.04 -16.37
N ASN A 1074 16.00 -29.16 -16.24
CA ASN A 1074 16.91 -28.02 -16.23
C ASN A 1074 16.93 -27.21 -17.54
N ASP A 1075 16.53 -27.83 -18.65
CA ASP A 1075 16.42 -27.24 -19.99
C ASP A 1075 15.01 -26.69 -20.31
N THR A 1076 14.11 -26.65 -19.31
CA THR A 1076 12.79 -26.02 -19.46
C THR A 1076 12.95 -24.57 -19.85
N GLN A 1077 12.33 -24.16 -20.95
CA GLN A 1077 12.33 -22.77 -21.37
C GLN A 1077 11.52 -21.93 -20.39
N VAL A 1078 12.10 -20.82 -19.94
CA VAL A 1078 11.40 -19.82 -19.15
C VAL A 1078 10.50 -19.05 -20.10
N MET A 1079 9.19 -19.11 -19.86
CA MET A 1079 8.25 -18.30 -20.62
C MET A 1079 8.14 -16.93 -19.95
N THR A 1080 8.64 -15.91 -20.64
CA THR A 1080 8.44 -14.51 -20.31
C THR A 1080 7.94 -13.81 -21.57
N ASP A 1081 6.72 -13.29 -21.56
CA ASP A 1081 6.31 -12.36 -22.61
C ASP A 1081 7.02 -11.01 -22.36
N ASP A 1082 7.30 -10.23 -23.41
CA ASP A 1082 8.05 -8.96 -23.27
C ASP A 1082 7.40 -8.01 -22.22
N ASP A 1083 6.07 -8.05 -22.10
CA ASP A 1083 5.30 -7.30 -21.10
C ASP A 1083 5.58 -7.78 -19.66
N THR A 1084 5.78 -9.08 -19.44
CA THR A 1084 6.03 -9.67 -18.11
C THR A 1084 7.38 -9.24 -17.52
N ASN A 1085 8.41 -9.12 -18.36
CA ASN A 1085 9.74 -8.66 -17.95
C ASN A 1085 9.75 -7.16 -17.62
N SER A 1086 8.95 -6.35 -18.32
CA SER A 1086 8.87 -4.90 -18.07
C SER A 1086 8.18 -4.54 -16.74
N LEU A 1087 7.29 -5.42 -16.26
CA LEU A 1087 6.47 -5.22 -15.06
C LEU A 1087 6.91 -6.04 -13.83
N ASN A 1088 8.06 -6.74 -13.92
CA ASN A 1088 8.55 -7.69 -12.90
C ASN A 1088 7.46 -8.68 -12.45
N LEU A 1089 6.76 -9.30 -13.40
CA LEU A 1089 5.73 -10.29 -13.09
C LEU A 1089 6.37 -11.68 -12.81
N PRO A 1090 5.79 -12.48 -11.91
CA PRO A 1090 6.29 -13.82 -11.65
C PRO A 1090 6.24 -14.73 -12.88
N VAL A 1091 7.22 -15.62 -13.01
CA VAL A 1091 7.39 -16.47 -14.20
C VAL A 1091 6.99 -17.92 -13.97
N TRP A 1092 6.32 -18.51 -14.96
CA TRP A 1092 6.02 -19.94 -15.06
C TRP A 1092 5.73 -20.30 -16.53
N PRO A 1093 6.19 -21.46 -17.03
CA PRO A 1093 7.07 -22.44 -16.39
C PRO A 1093 8.54 -21.99 -16.36
N ALA A 1094 9.35 -22.63 -15.51
CA ALA A 1094 10.81 -22.47 -15.49
C ALA A 1094 11.52 -23.76 -15.00
N PRO A 1095 12.84 -23.90 -15.17
CA PRO A 1095 13.60 -25.02 -14.62
C PRO A 1095 13.37 -25.25 -13.12
N ASN A 1096 13.43 -26.51 -12.69
CA ASN A 1096 13.34 -26.91 -11.27
C ASN A 1096 12.00 -26.59 -10.58
N PHE A 1097 11.00 -26.10 -11.29
CA PHE A 1097 9.67 -25.92 -10.71
C PHE A 1097 9.02 -27.27 -10.41
N PRO A 1098 8.46 -27.46 -9.20
CA PRO A 1098 7.72 -28.66 -8.88
C PRO A 1098 6.35 -28.67 -9.57
N PHE A 1099 5.82 -29.88 -9.73
CA PHE A 1099 4.44 -30.13 -10.13
C PHE A 1099 3.91 -31.37 -9.42
N GLY A 1100 2.58 -31.47 -9.31
CA GLY A 1100 1.86 -32.43 -8.49
C GLY A 1100 0.92 -33.34 -9.28
N ILE A 1101 0.45 -34.37 -8.59
CA ILE A 1101 -0.63 -35.26 -9.01
C ILE A 1101 -1.80 -35.09 -8.04
N SER A 1102 -3.00 -34.93 -8.59
CA SER A 1102 -4.23 -34.77 -7.82
C SER A 1102 -5.00 -36.09 -7.72
N PHE A 1103 -5.54 -36.38 -6.55
CA PHE A 1103 -6.51 -37.44 -6.27
C PHE A 1103 -7.85 -36.80 -5.95
N MET A 1104 -8.88 -37.12 -6.72
CA MET A 1104 -10.22 -36.55 -6.63
C MET A 1104 -11.24 -37.65 -6.33
N GLY A 1105 -12.22 -37.35 -5.47
CA GLY A 1105 -13.26 -38.29 -5.08
C GLY A 1105 -14.63 -37.62 -4.93
N THR A 1106 -15.62 -38.40 -4.50
CA THR A 1106 -16.97 -37.89 -4.16
C THR A 1106 -16.98 -37.18 -2.81
N ALA A 1107 -18.07 -36.50 -2.44
CA ALA A 1107 -18.23 -35.87 -1.13
C ALA A 1107 -17.89 -36.82 0.02
N TYR A 1108 -17.17 -36.30 1.03
CA TYR A 1108 -16.75 -36.99 2.25
C TYR A 1108 -15.85 -38.22 2.05
N SER A 1109 -15.15 -38.29 0.91
CA SER A 1109 -14.20 -39.38 0.59
C SER A 1109 -12.75 -39.10 1.02
N GLU A 1110 -12.48 -38.05 1.82
CA GLU A 1110 -11.11 -37.64 2.19
C GLU A 1110 -10.31 -38.78 2.81
N ALA A 1111 -10.95 -39.60 3.65
CA ALA A 1111 -10.33 -40.77 4.27
C ALA A 1111 -9.74 -41.72 3.21
N LYS A 1112 -10.52 -42.06 2.17
CA LYS A 1112 -10.05 -42.92 1.08
C LYS A 1112 -8.96 -42.23 0.26
N LEU A 1113 -9.13 -40.95 -0.06
CA LEU A 1113 -8.11 -40.21 -0.82
C LEU A 1113 -6.78 -40.13 -0.06
N ILE A 1114 -6.81 -39.98 1.28
CA ILE A 1114 -5.61 -39.99 2.13
C ILE A 1114 -4.90 -41.34 2.08
N GLU A 1115 -5.63 -42.47 2.09
CA GLU A 1115 -5.02 -43.81 1.93
C GLU A 1115 -4.23 -43.92 0.61
N LEU A 1116 -4.83 -43.46 -0.49
CA LEU A 1116 -4.23 -43.51 -1.82
C LEU A 1116 -3.03 -42.57 -1.93
N ALA A 1117 -3.20 -41.32 -1.50
CA ALA A 1117 -2.18 -40.28 -1.53
C ALA A 1117 -0.98 -40.64 -0.64
N TYR A 1118 -1.23 -41.15 0.57
CA TYR A 1118 -0.16 -41.58 1.48
C TYR A 1118 0.61 -42.77 0.93
N CYS A 1119 -0.08 -43.79 0.40
CA CYS A 1119 0.58 -44.92 -0.26
C CYS A 1119 1.50 -44.45 -1.40
N TYR A 1120 1.02 -43.55 -2.25
CA TYR A 1120 1.80 -42.94 -3.34
C TYR A 1120 3.01 -42.14 -2.83
N GLU A 1121 2.78 -41.24 -1.87
CA GLU A 1121 3.84 -40.42 -1.27
C GLU A 1121 4.96 -41.29 -0.69
N GLN A 1122 4.60 -42.32 0.09
CA GLN A 1122 5.57 -43.18 0.76
C GLN A 1122 6.37 -44.04 -0.22
N ALA A 1123 5.79 -44.37 -1.39
CA ALA A 1123 6.48 -45.13 -2.43
C ALA A 1123 7.44 -44.29 -3.27
N THR A 1124 7.19 -42.98 -3.39
CA THR A 1124 7.93 -42.10 -4.31
C THR A 1124 8.88 -41.15 -3.61
N LEU A 1125 8.47 -40.60 -2.46
CA LEU A 1125 9.15 -39.54 -1.72
C LEU A 1125 9.60 -38.38 -2.63
N ASN A 1126 8.80 -38.07 -3.67
CA ASN A 1126 9.16 -37.15 -4.75
C ASN A 1126 9.58 -35.77 -4.24
N ARG A 1127 8.97 -35.30 -3.14
CA ARG A 1127 9.34 -34.04 -2.49
C ARG A 1127 10.85 -33.94 -2.22
N LYS A 1128 11.50 -35.05 -1.83
CA LYS A 1128 12.92 -35.10 -1.47
C LYS A 1128 13.87 -35.10 -2.69
N LYS A 1129 13.35 -35.24 -3.90
CA LYS A 1129 14.14 -35.36 -5.13
C LYS A 1129 14.60 -34.02 -5.71
N GLY A 1130 13.95 -32.92 -5.33
CA GLY A 1130 14.32 -31.57 -5.73
C GLY A 1130 14.43 -30.64 -4.53
N GLN A 1131 15.05 -29.49 -4.75
CA GLN A 1131 15.34 -28.52 -3.70
C GLN A 1131 15.06 -27.10 -4.23
N PRO A 1132 14.64 -26.17 -3.36
CA PRO A 1132 14.64 -24.75 -3.63
C PRO A 1132 15.98 -24.26 -4.15
N PHE A 1133 15.99 -23.12 -4.84
CA PHE A 1133 17.26 -22.49 -5.18
C PHE A 1133 18.01 -22.09 -3.89
N LYS A 1134 19.34 -22.11 -3.93
CA LYS A 1134 20.19 -22.07 -2.72
C LYS A 1134 19.89 -20.94 -1.74
N ALA A 1135 19.52 -19.75 -2.24
CA ALA A 1135 19.20 -18.60 -1.39
C ALA A 1135 17.83 -18.70 -0.71
N ALA A 1136 16.91 -19.51 -1.24
CA ALA A 1136 15.59 -19.77 -0.68
C ALA A 1136 15.55 -20.85 0.40
N ILE A 1137 16.66 -21.51 0.70
CA ILE A 1137 16.74 -22.51 1.78
C ILE A 1137 17.17 -21.80 3.08
N PRO A 1138 16.29 -21.67 4.10
CA PRO A 1138 16.67 -21.04 5.35
C PRO A 1138 17.67 -21.91 6.11
N LYS A 1139 18.78 -21.31 6.52
CA LYS A 1139 19.89 -21.97 7.23
C LYS A 1139 19.67 -22.04 8.72
N SER A 1140 18.89 -21.12 9.30
CA SER A 1140 18.60 -21.08 10.74
C SER A 1140 17.92 -22.38 11.19
N GLN A 1141 18.47 -23.04 12.22
CA GLN A 1141 17.98 -24.32 12.75
C GLN A 1141 17.73 -24.27 14.26
N LEU A 1142 17.05 -25.29 14.80
CA LEU A 1142 16.84 -25.46 16.24
C LEU A 1142 18.15 -25.46 17.04
N SER A 1143 19.21 -26.06 16.50
CA SER A 1143 20.53 -26.10 17.15
C SER A 1143 21.10 -24.71 17.44
N ASP A 1144 20.79 -23.73 16.59
CA ASP A 1144 21.30 -22.37 16.71
C ASP A 1144 20.64 -21.59 17.86
N ILE A 1145 19.44 -22.02 18.27
CA ILE A 1145 18.68 -21.43 19.38
C ILE A 1145 18.97 -22.16 20.69
N VAL A 1146 18.93 -23.50 20.66
CA VAL A 1146 19.07 -24.33 21.87
C VAL A 1146 20.47 -24.27 22.47
N HIS A 1147 21.52 -24.19 21.64
CA HIS A 1147 22.92 -24.23 22.11
C HIS A 1147 23.57 -22.85 22.33
N ARG A 1148 22.82 -21.75 22.18
CA ARG A 1148 23.26 -20.40 22.56
C ARG A 1148 22.98 -20.06 24.04
N LYS A 1149 22.23 -20.90 24.75
CA LYS A 1149 21.85 -20.73 26.16
C LYS A 1149 22.93 -21.16 27.13
#